data_AF-A0A7L4RFJ6-F1
#
_entry.id   AF-A0A7L4RFJ6-F1
#
_cell.length_a   1.000
_cell.length_b   1.000
_cell.length_c   1.000
_cell.angle_alpha   90.00
_cell.angle_beta   90.00
_cell.angle_gamma   90.00
#
_symmetry.space_group_name_H-M   'P 1'
#
loop_
_entity.id
_entity.type
_entity.pdbx_description
1 polymer ?
#
loop_
_entity_poly.entity_id
_entity_poly.type
_entity_poly.pdbx_seq_one_letter_code
_entity_poly.pdbx_strand_id
1 'polypeptide(L)'
;MENVLWFSQIGKEDVGKVGGKGANLGEMAGAGFPVPNGFCTTSDAYFTFIKTNGIDKAIAKITQNLDVQNTAKLNAVSDEIKALILSARVPDSIRTDIIKAYNKLCGVDVMPSESQEKYVAVRSSATAEDLPEASFAGQQETYLNIKGADDVVKAVQMCWASLFGSRAIYYRQEKGFDHLKVGLSAVVQEMVQSEKAGVMFTSDPITNDPNRISVEAGYGLGEIVVSGSITPDGYVVQKDVMEIVERNIAKQTWMITKINGKNEHVNIKPEMQEKQKITDKEIVELAKYGKEIENHYGWPQDIEWAVSKGEIFIVQSRPITTLKKGGGETVGEAATAVANAEIILRGSGASPGVAVGKVKLIPTAKDIDKMEKGEILVTEMTSPDYVPAMKKAAAIVTNSGGATCFAGDTKVLTDKGFMKMKEVYESVREGRELRVLSVDEASLKSEWKPVVNAFKRAAPVWRVRISQSGNSKQNSLDLTPDHKMLTFEGRKLVGRKLSDMLERGEMACAVDRIPKVNNISNQTSLSYLAGAMFTDGYYSFDARHGRVTFTQKETPEKAEFIDSVKDCFEDVFGYGFTSEREKVSNGILSRSGERVIGTATDFTCSKKEPAQKFAQMERELCEWTLSLNENSLYNFLAGVLDGDGSIGADRNRLHIYTGDEKLAQGIVIACLRLGMMPQLSIQRGSCYNIQIVDRLQKLMDYSKRIKGEAGDKKNGTKLFAAKQVLGDIIDEVNYKGRIKPYVEGNLLLDSRKIERHILPLANGNVRREIERVIESDLRMLRVEMGEELGENDVYNIEVEENHNYVVFTKMYTPILVRNCHAAIVSREMGVPCIVGTKNATEILHNGDIITVDAKMGVVYKGKVDIAVAKKPEAGAGGVMVSAPVITGTKIYVNLAEPELAEKTAALAVDGVGLFRAEFLIAGIGMHPRKAIEDHKEQEYTDKLAEGMRQICTAFYPRPVVYRATDFKTNEYRNLQGGEKYEPKEENPMMGYRGCARYTTEPDVFKLEVDAIRKVREVYGLKNLWLMIPMVRTIEELRGVKKLLEGLGLKQSLDFKLWIMVEVPSTIFLAEEFCNEGIDGISIGSNDLTQFTLACDRDNSTLASKFDERNEAVYKALKHVIGVCNKHGVTTSICGQAPSVYPEYSEKLVEFGINSISVNPDMVDVTRKNVASAEKKLMLRRLREPIDKDTGFKF
;
A
#
# COMPACT_ATOMS: atom_id res chain seq x y z
N MET A 1 -3.18 -41.38 -6.13
CA MET A 1 -3.23 -40.51 -4.94
C MET A 1 -4.66 -40.03 -4.80
N GLU A 2 -5.14 -39.82 -3.58
CA GLU A 2 -6.51 -39.41 -3.31
C GLU A 2 -6.69 -37.91 -3.65
N ASN A 3 -7.75 -37.57 -4.38
CA ASN A 3 -8.04 -36.19 -4.80
C ASN A 3 -8.76 -35.37 -3.72
N VAL A 4 -9.36 -36.06 -2.75
CA VAL A 4 -10.16 -35.48 -1.67
C VAL A 4 -9.84 -36.20 -0.36
N LEU A 5 -9.73 -35.44 0.73
CA LEU A 5 -9.53 -35.96 2.08
C LEU A 5 -10.56 -35.31 3.03
N TRP A 6 -11.20 -36.11 3.88
CA TRP A 6 -12.14 -35.62 4.89
C TRP A 6 -11.41 -35.00 6.07
N PHE A 7 -12.08 -34.09 6.80
CA PHE A 7 -11.52 -33.53 8.05
C PHE A 7 -11.12 -34.63 9.05
N SER A 8 -11.84 -35.76 9.08
CA SER A 8 -11.50 -36.91 9.93
C SER A 8 -10.26 -37.69 9.49
N GLN A 9 -9.69 -37.40 8.31
CA GLN A 9 -8.55 -38.10 7.73
C GLN A 9 -7.27 -37.26 7.69
N ILE A 10 -7.34 -35.99 8.11
CA ILE A 10 -6.23 -35.02 8.00
C ILE A 10 -5.98 -34.35 9.34
N GLY A 11 -4.72 -34.01 9.59
CA GLY A 11 -4.31 -33.24 10.78
C GLY A 11 -3.17 -32.28 10.45
N LYS A 12 -2.54 -31.70 11.48
CA LYS A 12 -1.49 -30.68 11.33
C LYS A 12 -0.29 -31.10 10.46
N GLU A 13 -0.01 -32.40 10.33
CA GLU A 13 1.12 -32.90 9.55
C GLU A 13 0.84 -32.91 8.02
N ASP A 14 -0.41 -32.69 7.62
CA ASP A 14 -0.85 -32.74 6.21
C ASP A 14 -0.89 -31.36 5.52
N VAL A 15 -0.29 -30.32 6.10
CA VAL A 15 -0.24 -28.96 5.51
C VAL A 15 0.24 -28.96 4.04
N GLY A 16 1.21 -29.82 3.69
CA GLY A 16 1.69 -29.97 2.32
C GLY A 16 0.65 -30.54 1.33
N LYS A 17 -0.37 -31.25 1.82
CA LYS A 17 -1.44 -31.86 1.01
C LYS A 17 -2.72 -31.03 0.98
N VAL A 18 -3.12 -30.43 2.09
CA VAL A 18 -4.43 -29.76 2.24
C VAL A 18 -4.34 -28.28 2.59
N GLY A 19 -3.13 -27.74 2.66
CA GLY A 19 -2.89 -26.36 3.08
C GLY A 19 -3.08 -26.15 4.58
N GLY A 20 -2.73 -24.94 5.04
CA GLY A 20 -2.76 -24.56 6.45
C GLY A 20 -4.13 -24.65 7.10
N LYS A 21 -5.12 -23.95 6.53
CA LYS A 21 -6.53 -23.97 6.98
C LYS A 21 -7.14 -25.38 6.98
N GLY A 22 -6.92 -26.17 5.93
CA GLY A 22 -7.43 -27.53 5.84
C GLY A 22 -6.87 -28.43 6.95
N ALA A 23 -5.57 -28.33 7.21
CA ALA A 23 -4.90 -29.09 8.27
C ALA A 23 -5.40 -28.69 9.67
N ASN A 24 -5.55 -27.39 9.97
CA ASN A 24 -6.05 -26.91 11.26
C ASN A 24 -7.52 -27.29 11.49
N LEU A 25 -8.36 -27.29 10.44
CA LEU A 25 -9.75 -27.75 10.55
C LEU A 25 -9.85 -29.25 10.85
N GLY A 26 -9.03 -30.08 10.20
CA GLY A 26 -8.96 -31.50 10.51
C GLY A 26 -8.43 -31.78 11.92
N GLU A 27 -7.39 -31.07 12.32
CA GLU A 27 -6.82 -31.16 13.68
C GLU A 27 -7.87 -30.82 14.76
N MET A 28 -8.63 -29.73 14.58
CA MET A 28 -9.68 -29.35 15.52
C MET A 28 -10.86 -30.33 15.52
N ALA A 29 -11.28 -30.82 14.35
CA ALA A 29 -12.34 -31.82 14.23
C ALA A 29 -11.94 -33.15 14.89
N GLY A 30 -10.69 -33.58 14.72
CA GLY A 30 -10.12 -34.77 15.36
C GLY A 30 -9.98 -34.63 16.88
N ALA A 31 -9.76 -33.41 17.38
CA ALA A 31 -9.73 -33.09 18.80
C ALA A 31 -11.13 -32.96 19.45
N GLY A 32 -12.21 -33.04 18.67
CA GLY A 32 -13.59 -33.01 19.17
C GLY A 32 -14.19 -31.61 19.35
N PHE A 33 -13.55 -30.55 18.83
CA PHE A 33 -14.13 -29.21 18.82
C PHE A 33 -15.34 -29.12 17.88
N PRO A 34 -16.30 -28.19 18.09
CA PRO A 34 -17.51 -28.07 17.28
C PRO A 34 -17.24 -27.43 15.92
N VAL A 35 -16.52 -28.16 15.06
CA VAL A 35 -16.18 -27.75 13.70
C VAL A 35 -17.24 -28.27 12.73
N PRO A 36 -17.83 -27.43 11.86
CA PRO A 36 -18.72 -27.89 10.81
C PRO A 36 -18.02 -28.90 9.90
N ASN A 37 -18.71 -30.00 9.58
CA ASN A 37 -18.12 -31.09 8.81
C ASN A 37 -17.74 -30.66 7.39
N GLY A 38 -16.76 -31.34 6.78
CA GLY A 38 -16.25 -30.97 5.48
C GLY A 38 -15.12 -31.86 4.97
N PHE A 39 -14.61 -31.51 3.81
CA PHE A 39 -13.48 -32.16 3.15
C PHE A 39 -12.60 -31.14 2.43
N CYS A 40 -11.37 -31.53 2.12
CA CYS A 40 -10.41 -30.73 1.34
C CYS A 40 -10.13 -31.43 0.01
N THR A 41 -9.98 -30.67 -1.06
CA THR A 41 -9.24 -31.16 -2.23
C THR A 41 -7.75 -31.14 -1.96
N THR A 42 -7.00 -32.08 -2.54
CA THR A 42 -5.55 -32.14 -2.31
C THR A 42 -4.79 -31.20 -3.25
N SER A 43 -3.62 -30.73 -2.81
CA SER A 43 -2.67 -29.98 -3.65
C SER A 43 -2.25 -30.79 -4.88
N ASP A 44 -2.17 -32.12 -4.75
CA ASP A 44 -1.95 -33.04 -5.88
C ASP A 44 -3.08 -33.00 -6.92
N ALA A 45 -4.34 -32.86 -6.48
CA ALA A 45 -5.47 -32.68 -7.40
C ALA A 45 -5.35 -31.37 -8.19
N TYR A 46 -4.93 -30.28 -7.53
CA TYR A 46 -4.60 -29.02 -8.20
C TYR A 46 -3.47 -29.18 -9.22
N PHE A 47 -2.34 -29.78 -8.84
CA PHE A 47 -1.22 -29.98 -9.77
C PHE A 47 -1.59 -30.88 -10.94
N THR A 48 -2.39 -31.91 -10.70
CA THR A 48 -2.92 -32.80 -11.75
C THR A 48 -3.83 -32.03 -12.71
N PHE A 49 -4.71 -31.17 -12.19
CA PHE A 49 -5.56 -30.29 -13.00
C PHE A 49 -4.75 -29.35 -13.89
N ILE A 50 -3.75 -28.66 -13.32
CA ILE A 50 -2.88 -27.72 -14.04
C ILE A 50 -2.10 -28.44 -15.15
N LYS A 51 -1.49 -29.59 -14.82
CA LYS A 51 -0.65 -30.36 -15.76
C LYS A 51 -1.45 -31.00 -16.89
N THR A 52 -2.62 -31.56 -16.59
CA THR A 52 -3.46 -32.25 -17.59
C THR A 52 -4.01 -31.27 -18.63
N ASN A 53 -4.26 -30.03 -18.24
CA ASN A 53 -4.74 -28.97 -19.14
C ASN A 53 -3.59 -28.18 -19.80
N GLY A 54 -2.31 -28.51 -19.52
CA GLY A 54 -1.15 -27.81 -20.07
C GLY A 54 -1.01 -26.35 -19.59
N ILE A 55 -1.64 -26.01 -18.48
CA ILE A 55 -1.66 -24.65 -17.90
C ILE A 55 -0.29 -24.32 -17.30
N ASP A 56 0.44 -25.31 -16.80
CA ASP A 56 1.83 -25.18 -16.32
C ASP A 56 2.74 -24.51 -17.36
N LYS A 57 2.67 -24.97 -18.61
CA LYS A 57 3.45 -24.41 -19.73
C LYS A 57 2.99 -23.01 -20.10
N ALA A 58 1.68 -22.76 -20.05
CA ALA A 58 1.11 -21.45 -20.33
C ALA A 58 1.52 -20.43 -19.28
N ILE A 59 1.41 -20.77 -17.99
CA ILE A 59 1.86 -19.93 -16.87
C ILE A 59 3.34 -19.61 -17.04
N ALA A 60 4.20 -20.63 -17.24
CA ALA A 60 5.64 -20.41 -17.39
C ALA A 60 5.98 -19.42 -18.53
N LYS A 61 5.22 -19.46 -19.63
CA LYS A 61 5.39 -18.55 -20.76
C LYS A 61 4.87 -17.14 -20.47
N ILE A 62 3.69 -17.03 -19.87
CA ILE A 62 3.04 -15.74 -19.55
C ILE A 62 3.84 -14.99 -18.49
N THR A 63 4.40 -15.70 -17.50
CA THR A 63 5.21 -15.10 -16.43
C THR A 63 6.67 -14.90 -16.82
N GLN A 64 7.08 -15.32 -18.03
CA GLN A 64 8.45 -15.13 -18.51
C GLN A 64 8.74 -13.65 -18.79
N ASN A 65 9.74 -13.09 -18.12
CA ASN A 65 10.09 -11.66 -18.16
C ASN A 65 8.96 -10.72 -17.69
N LEU A 66 8.09 -11.20 -16.79
CA LEU A 66 7.09 -10.35 -16.15
C LEU A 66 7.77 -9.30 -15.28
N ASP A 67 7.64 -8.04 -15.67
CA ASP A 67 8.01 -6.89 -14.84
C ASP A 67 6.89 -6.66 -13.81
N VAL A 68 7.11 -7.11 -12.59
CA VAL A 68 6.15 -7.00 -11.48
C VAL A 68 6.04 -5.59 -10.90
N GLN A 69 6.94 -4.67 -11.26
CA GLN A 69 6.81 -3.26 -10.92
C GLN A 69 5.84 -2.54 -11.87
N ASN A 70 5.45 -3.18 -12.97
CA ASN A 70 4.41 -2.69 -13.87
C ASN A 70 3.04 -3.27 -13.51
N THR A 71 2.31 -2.58 -12.64
CA THR A 71 0.99 -3.00 -12.12
C THR A 71 -0.01 -3.33 -13.22
N ALA A 72 0.00 -2.59 -14.34
CA ALA A 72 -0.92 -2.84 -15.46
C ALA A 72 -0.62 -4.18 -16.17
N LYS A 73 0.66 -4.52 -16.38
CA LYS A 73 1.06 -5.83 -16.95
C LYS A 73 0.81 -6.97 -15.97
N LEU A 74 1.08 -6.75 -14.69
CA LEU A 74 0.82 -7.72 -13.62
C LEU A 74 -0.67 -8.09 -13.53
N ASN A 75 -1.57 -7.09 -13.56
CA ASN A 75 -3.02 -7.33 -13.54
C ASN A 75 -3.47 -8.06 -14.81
N ALA A 76 -2.99 -7.65 -15.99
CA ALA A 76 -3.30 -8.35 -17.24
C ALA A 76 -2.86 -9.83 -17.24
N VAL A 77 -1.66 -10.11 -16.71
CA VAL A 77 -1.15 -11.49 -16.56
C VAL A 77 -1.97 -12.29 -15.54
N SER A 78 -2.34 -11.68 -14.41
CA SER A 78 -3.25 -12.29 -13.43
C SER A 78 -4.57 -12.69 -14.08
N ASP A 79 -5.20 -11.78 -14.82
CA ASP A 79 -6.49 -12.02 -15.47
C ASP A 79 -6.39 -13.09 -16.56
N GLU A 80 -5.31 -13.11 -17.33
CA GLU A 80 -5.03 -14.12 -18.36
C GLU A 80 -4.91 -15.52 -17.73
N ILE A 81 -4.11 -15.67 -16.66
CA ILE A 81 -3.93 -16.96 -15.98
C ILE A 81 -5.23 -17.42 -15.31
N LYS A 82 -5.97 -16.52 -14.66
CA LYS A 82 -7.28 -16.83 -14.07
C LYS A 82 -8.27 -17.31 -15.14
N ALA A 83 -8.33 -16.65 -16.28
CA ALA A 83 -9.20 -17.04 -17.39
C ALA A 83 -8.85 -18.45 -17.94
N LEU A 84 -7.56 -18.77 -18.05
CA LEU A 84 -7.10 -20.11 -18.44
C LEU A 84 -7.55 -21.18 -17.44
N ILE A 85 -7.40 -20.92 -16.14
CA ILE A 85 -7.82 -21.86 -15.09
C ILE A 85 -9.33 -22.04 -15.10
N LEU A 86 -10.12 -20.96 -15.22
CA LEU A 86 -11.59 -21.02 -15.17
C LEU A 86 -12.22 -21.66 -16.42
N SER A 87 -11.55 -21.58 -17.57
CA SER A 87 -12.04 -22.18 -18.83
C SER A 87 -11.59 -23.63 -19.04
N ALA A 88 -10.61 -24.10 -18.28
CA ALA A 88 -10.08 -25.46 -18.38
C ALA A 88 -11.07 -26.52 -17.83
N ARG A 89 -11.01 -27.72 -18.39
CA ARG A 89 -11.87 -28.83 -17.96
C ARG A 89 -11.27 -29.49 -16.72
N VAL A 90 -12.05 -29.62 -15.65
CA VAL A 90 -11.67 -30.42 -14.49
C VAL A 90 -11.66 -31.91 -14.88
N PRO A 91 -10.54 -32.65 -14.71
CA PRO A 91 -10.48 -34.07 -15.04
C PRO A 91 -11.60 -34.88 -14.38
N ASP A 92 -12.17 -35.83 -15.12
CA ASP A 92 -13.36 -36.58 -14.68
C ASP A 92 -13.12 -37.34 -13.37
N SER A 93 -11.88 -37.80 -13.12
CA SER A 93 -11.49 -38.42 -11.85
C SER A 93 -11.63 -37.47 -10.66
N ILE A 94 -11.09 -36.25 -10.77
CA ILE A 94 -11.14 -35.23 -9.72
C ILE A 94 -12.59 -34.75 -9.53
N ARG A 95 -13.29 -34.46 -10.63
CA ARG A 95 -14.70 -34.04 -10.60
C ARG A 95 -15.58 -35.09 -9.91
N THR A 96 -15.40 -36.37 -10.24
CA THR A 96 -16.17 -37.46 -9.64
C THR A 96 -15.91 -37.59 -8.14
N ASP A 97 -14.66 -37.45 -7.70
CA ASP A 97 -14.31 -37.54 -6.28
C ASP A 97 -14.89 -36.37 -5.47
N ILE A 98 -14.86 -35.15 -6.01
CA ILE A 98 -15.49 -33.97 -5.38
C ILE A 98 -17.01 -34.16 -5.27
N ILE A 99 -17.66 -34.61 -6.35
CA ILE A 99 -19.12 -34.85 -6.35
C ILE A 99 -19.49 -35.94 -5.35
N LYS A 100 -18.76 -37.06 -5.31
CA LYS A 100 -18.99 -38.13 -4.34
C LYS A 100 -18.82 -37.63 -2.90
N ALA A 101 -17.79 -36.82 -2.63
CA ALA A 101 -17.58 -36.25 -1.31
C ALA A 101 -18.70 -35.28 -0.91
N TYR A 102 -19.17 -34.43 -1.82
CA TYR A 102 -20.29 -33.52 -1.58
C TYR A 102 -21.62 -34.27 -1.35
N ASN A 103 -21.92 -35.30 -2.15
CA ASN A 103 -23.11 -36.13 -1.96
C ASN A 103 -23.08 -36.81 -0.59
N LYS A 104 -21.93 -37.37 -0.21
CA LYS A 104 -21.73 -37.97 1.11
C LYS A 104 -21.87 -36.94 2.24
N LEU A 105 -21.43 -35.69 2.03
CA LEU A 105 -21.64 -34.60 2.99
C LEU A 105 -23.14 -34.26 3.14
N CYS A 106 -23.92 -34.40 2.06
CA CYS A 106 -25.38 -34.32 2.06
C CYS A 106 -26.08 -35.57 2.64
N GLY A 107 -25.31 -36.61 3.04
CA GLY A 107 -25.84 -37.83 3.65
C GLY A 107 -26.35 -38.88 2.66
N VAL A 108 -25.96 -38.81 1.39
CA VAL A 108 -26.38 -39.74 0.33
C VAL A 108 -25.19 -40.25 -0.49
N ASP A 109 -25.27 -41.49 -0.98
CA ASP A 109 -24.23 -42.07 -1.86
C ASP A 109 -24.45 -41.76 -3.36
N VAL A 110 -25.62 -41.22 -3.69
CA VAL A 110 -26.05 -40.84 -5.03
C VAL A 110 -26.36 -39.34 -5.10
N MET A 111 -26.75 -38.83 -6.27
CA MET A 111 -27.11 -37.42 -6.44
C MET A 111 -28.25 -37.02 -5.48
N PRO A 112 -28.05 -36.03 -4.58
CA PRO A 112 -29.07 -35.60 -3.62
C PRO A 112 -30.28 -34.97 -4.33
N SER A 113 -31.48 -35.12 -3.77
CA SER A 113 -32.61 -34.29 -4.18
C SER A 113 -32.39 -32.83 -3.73
N GLU A 114 -33.09 -31.89 -4.35
CA GLU A 114 -32.95 -30.44 -4.06
C GLU A 114 -33.17 -30.10 -2.57
N SER A 115 -33.98 -30.90 -1.86
CA SER A 115 -34.24 -30.80 -0.42
C SER A 115 -33.14 -31.38 0.49
N GLN A 116 -32.28 -32.25 -0.03
CA GLN A 116 -31.18 -32.90 0.69
C GLN A 116 -29.84 -32.16 0.52
N GLU A 117 -29.72 -31.34 -0.53
CA GLU A 117 -28.52 -30.55 -0.79
C GLU A 117 -28.19 -29.56 0.33
N LYS A 118 -26.97 -29.65 0.84
CA LYS A 118 -26.43 -28.74 1.85
C LYS A 118 -25.74 -27.54 1.23
N TYR A 119 -25.84 -26.40 1.90
CA TYR A 119 -25.03 -25.23 1.57
C TYR A 119 -23.64 -25.41 2.15
N VAL A 120 -22.61 -25.05 1.39
CA VAL A 120 -21.20 -25.15 1.80
C VAL A 120 -20.48 -23.83 1.57
N ALA A 121 -19.45 -23.59 2.39
CA ALA A 121 -18.42 -22.61 2.15
C ALA A 121 -17.24 -23.30 1.46
N VAL A 122 -16.74 -22.70 0.37
CA VAL A 122 -15.55 -23.17 -0.34
C VAL A 122 -14.45 -22.14 -0.15
N ARG A 123 -13.38 -22.52 0.56
CA ARG A 123 -12.30 -21.63 0.98
C ARG A 123 -10.98 -22.10 0.41
N SER A 124 -10.16 -21.16 -0.06
CA SER A 124 -8.79 -21.46 -0.44
C SER A 124 -7.94 -21.83 0.78
N SER A 125 -7.06 -22.81 0.60
CA SER A 125 -6.05 -23.19 1.59
C SER A 125 -4.73 -23.49 0.86
N ALA A 126 -3.80 -22.53 0.89
CA ALA A 126 -2.52 -22.72 0.20
C ALA A 126 -1.54 -23.54 1.06
N THR A 127 -0.68 -24.32 0.39
CA THR A 127 0.40 -25.09 1.07
C THR A 127 1.48 -24.19 1.69
N ALA A 128 1.48 -22.90 1.34
CA ALA A 128 2.42 -21.89 1.82
C ALA A 128 1.76 -20.79 2.66
N GLU A 129 0.46 -20.93 3.00
CA GLU A 129 -0.33 -19.88 3.68
C GLU A 129 0.12 -19.57 5.11
N ASP A 130 0.67 -20.57 5.81
CA ASP A 130 1.05 -20.52 7.22
C ASP A 130 2.58 -20.51 7.42
N LEU A 131 3.36 -20.17 6.38
CA LEU A 131 4.80 -19.98 6.54
C LEU A 131 5.04 -18.71 7.37
N PRO A 132 5.94 -18.73 8.38
CA PRO A 132 6.18 -17.60 9.30
C PRO A 132 6.55 -16.27 8.62
N GLU A 133 7.08 -16.33 7.39
CA GLU A 133 7.53 -15.17 6.59
C GLU A 133 6.56 -14.81 5.44
N ALA A 134 5.51 -15.63 5.20
CA ALA A 134 4.55 -15.45 4.12
C ALA A 134 3.11 -15.54 4.65
N SER A 135 2.65 -14.46 5.29
CA SER A 135 1.23 -14.30 5.61
C SER A 135 0.48 -13.86 4.37
N PHE A 136 -0.17 -14.79 3.67
CA PHE A 136 -1.13 -14.50 2.58
C PHE A 136 -2.49 -14.01 3.14
N ALA A 137 -2.54 -13.55 4.39
CA ALA A 137 -3.77 -13.20 5.09
C ALA A 137 -4.59 -12.16 4.31
N GLY A 138 -5.88 -12.46 4.11
CA GLY A 138 -6.83 -11.60 3.41
C GLY A 138 -6.65 -11.47 1.90
N GLN A 139 -5.73 -12.22 1.28
CA GLN A 139 -5.47 -12.15 -0.17
C GLN A 139 -6.17 -13.22 -1.01
N GLN A 140 -6.80 -14.22 -0.39
CA GLN A 140 -7.38 -15.37 -1.09
C GLN A 140 -8.90 -15.44 -0.93
N GLU A 141 -9.58 -15.99 -1.96
CA GLU A 141 -11.03 -15.89 -2.12
C GLU A 141 -11.79 -16.98 -1.34
N THR A 142 -12.91 -16.58 -0.73
CA THR A 142 -13.87 -17.47 -0.04
C THR A 142 -15.24 -17.31 -0.69
N TYR A 143 -15.87 -18.44 -1.02
CA TYR A 143 -17.21 -18.45 -1.61
C TYR A 143 -18.18 -19.08 -0.62
N LEU A 144 -19.18 -18.31 -0.18
CA LEU A 144 -20.17 -18.74 0.80
C LEU A 144 -21.48 -19.16 0.11
N ASN A 145 -22.27 -19.98 0.80
CA ASN A 145 -23.60 -20.40 0.35
C ASN A 145 -23.63 -21.09 -1.04
N ILE A 146 -22.60 -21.88 -1.35
CA ILE A 146 -22.59 -22.73 -2.55
C ILE A 146 -23.50 -23.94 -2.33
N LYS A 147 -24.35 -24.26 -3.30
CA LYS A 147 -25.28 -25.39 -3.26
C LYS A 147 -25.26 -26.10 -4.61
N GLY A 148 -25.21 -27.43 -4.60
CA GLY A 148 -25.19 -28.24 -5.81
C GLY A 148 -23.79 -28.72 -6.17
N ALA A 149 -23.68 -29.98 -6.58
CA ALA A 149 -22.39 -30.65 -6.76
C ALA A 149 -21.54 -29.99 -7.87
N ASP A 150 -22.17 -29.51 -8.95
CA ASP A 150 -21.49 -28.80 -10.04
C ASP A 150 -20.99 -27.42 -9.62
N ASP A 151 -21.79 -26.69 -8.84
CA ASP A 151 -21.39 -25.38 -8.33
C ASP A 151 -20.25 -25.51 -7.30
N VAL A 152 -20.21 -26.60 -6.53
CA VAL A 152 -19.06 -26.93 -5.66
C VAL A 152 -17.80 -27.18 -6.47
N VAL A 153 -17.87 -27.97 -7.55
CA VAL A 153 -16.71 -28.20 -8.44
C VAL A 153 -16.22 -26.88 -9.04
N LYS A 154 -17.15 -26.03 -9.48
CA LYS A 154 -16.82 -24.71 -10.01
C LYS A 154 -16.20 -23.81 -8.95
N ALA A 155 -16.71 -23.81 -7.73
CA ALA A 155 -16.15 -23.04 -6.62
C ALA A 155 -14.73 -23.50 -6.24
N VAL A 156 -14.47 -24.81 -6.25
CA VAL A 156 -13.11 -25.35 -6.09
C VAL A 156 -12.16 -24.82 -7.17
N GLN A 157 -12.62 -24.80 -8.42
CA GLN A 157 -11.85 -24.26 -9.55
C GLN A 157 -11.60 -22.75 -9.42
N MET A 158 -12.59 -22.00 -8.93
CA MET A 158 -12.43 -20.57 -8.62
C MET A 158 -11.40 -20.34 -7.51
N CYS A 159 -11.39 -21.17 -6.46
CA CYS A 159 -10.33 -21.15 -5.45
C CYS A 159 -8.95 -21.38 -6.11
N TRP A 160 -8.79 -22.39 -6.96
CA TRP A 160 -7.52 -22.63 -7.68
C TRP A 160 -7.08 -21.43 -8.52
N ALA A 161 -8.01 -20.73 -9.16
CA ALA A 161 -7.71 -19.51 -9.92
C ALA A 161 -7.24 -18.36 -9.00
N SER A 162 -7.78 -18.26 -7.79
CA SER A 162 -7.42 -17.20 -6.83
C SER A 162 -5.93 -17.23 -6.43
N LEU A 163 -5.27 -18.39 -6.53
CA LEU A 163 -3.83 -18.51 -6.30
C LEU A 163 -3.02 -17.55 -7.20
N PHE A 164 -3.54 -17.20 -8.38
CA PHE A 164 -2.90 -16.31 -9.36
C PHE A 164 -3.48 -14.88 -9.36
N GLY A 165 -4.01 -14.40 -8.23
CA GLY A 165 -4.29 -12.96 -8.07
C GLY A 165 -3.01 -12.11 -8.20
N SER A 166 -3.14 -10.87 -8.69
CA SER A 166 -2.01 -9.97 -8.95
C SER A 166 -1.10 -9.76 -7.74
N ARG A 167 -1.65 -9.59 -6.53
CA ARG A 167 -0.89 -9.52 -5.27
C ARG A 167 -0.09 -10.80 -4.98
N ALA A 168 -0.69 -11.97 -5.23
CA ALA A 168 -0.05 -13.25 -5.00
C ALA A 168 1.06 -13.53 -6.04
N ILE A 169 0.87 -13.13 -7.30
CA ILE A 169 1.91 -13.19 -8.34
C ILE A 169 3.06 -12.23 -8.01
N TYR A 170 2.77 -10.98 -7.68
CA TYR A 170 3.75 -9.98 -7.26
C TYR A 170 4.61 -10.51 -6.12
N TYR A 171 3.96 -10.94 -5.03
CA TYR A 171 4.64 -11.42 -3.84
C TYR A 171 5.53 -12.63 -4.15
N ARG A 172 5.03 -13.61 -4.90
CA ARG A 172 5.84 -14.78 -5.29
C ARG A 172 7.03 -14.39 -6.15
N GLN A 173 6.86 -13.46 -7.10
CA GLN A 173 7.97 -13.02 -7.95
C GLN A 173 9.00 -12.20 -7.17
N GLU A 174 8.56 -11.29 -6.29
CA GLU A 174 9.43 -10.46 -5.44
C GLU A 174 10.27 -11.33 -4.48
N LYS A 175 9.66 -12.40 -3.94
CA LYS A 175 10.32 -13.37 -3.05
C LYS A 175 11.07 -14.48 -3.79
N GLY A 176 11.02 -14.51 -5.12
CA GLY A 176 11.65 -15.55 -5.94
C GLY A 176 11.03 -16.95 -5.79
N PHE A 177 9.77 -17.05 -5.35
CA PHE A 177 9.04 -18.31 -5.29
C PHE A 177 8.55 -18.75 -6.67
N ASP A 178 8.88 -19.97 -7.04
CA ASP A 178 8.40 -20.60 -8.27
C ASP A 178 6.87 -20.76 -8.23
N HIS A 179 6.19 -20.10 -9.17
CA HIS A 179 4.73 -20.12 -9.31
C HIS A 179 4.17 -21.53 -9.51
N LEU A 180 4.97 -22.47 -10.03
CA LEU A 180 4.54 -23.85 -10.30
C LEU A 180 4.79 -24.80 -9.12
N LYS A 181 5.46 -24.36 -8.05
CA LYS A 181 5.73 -25.19 -6.86
C LYS A 181 4.77 -24.95 -5.71
N VAL A 182 3.96 -23.89 -5.76
CA VAL A 182 2.95 -23.60 -4.73
C VAL A 182 1.62 -24.24 -5.14
N GLY A 183 1.11 -25.12 -4.30
CA GLY A 183 -0.18 -25.78 -4.52
C GLY A 183 -1.30 -25.10 -3.73
N LEU A 184 -2.54 -25.26 -4.21
CA LEU A 184 -3.73 -24.82 -3.49
C LEU A 184 -4.70 -25.98 -3.27
N SER A 185 -5.05 -26.20 -2.01
CA SER A 185 -6.20 -27.01 -1.60
C SER A 185 -7.44 -26.12 -1.49
N ALA A 186 -8.62 -26.68 -1.78
CA ALA A 186 -9.89 -26.02 -1.51
C ALA A 186 -10.62 -26.77 -0.39
N VAL A 187 -10.93 -26.05 0.68
CA VAL A 187 -11.71 -26.53 1.82
C VAL A 187 -13.19 -26.38 1.48
N VAL A 188 -13.93 -27.48 1.45
CA VAL A 188 -15.39 -27.51 1.30
C VAL A 188 -15.99 -27.85 2.66
N GLN A 189 -16.57 -26.86 3.32
CA GLN A 189 -17.10 -26.95 4.68
C GLN A 189 -18.60 -26.69 4.70
N GLU A 190 -19.37 -27.43 5.50
CA GLU A 190 -20.79 -27.16 5.71
C GLU A 190 -21.03 -25.71 6.20
N MET A 191 -21.95 -25.00 5.54
CA MET A 191 -22.20 -23.59 5.80
C MET A 191 -23.06 -23.40 7.04
N VAL A 192 -22.48 -22.77 8.06
CA VAL A 192 -23.23 -22.32 9.24
C VAL A 192 -24.01 -21.05 8.89
N GLN A 193 -25.34 -21.12 8.92
CA GLN A 193 -26.20 -19.95 8.73
C GLN A 193 -26.23 -19.13 10.02
N SER A 194 -25.20 -18.32 10.23
CA SER A 194 -25.01 -17.64 11.50
C SER A 194 -25.99 -16.48 11.70
N GLU A 195 -26.58 -16.44 12.88
CA GLU A 195 -27.34 -15.30 13.38
C GLU A 195 -26.37 -14.26 13.96
N LYS A 196 -25.27 -14.75 14.54
CA LYS A 196 -24.22 -13.98 15.20
C LYS A 196 -22.88 -14.65 14.89
N ALA A 197 -21.86 -13.88 14.58
CA ALA A 197 -20.53 -14.42 14.28
C ALA A 197 -19.46 -13.39 14.63
N GLY A 198 -18.21 -13.83 14.69
CA GLY A 198 -17.12 -12.93 14.93
C GLY A 198 -15.77 -13.62 15.09
N VAL A 199 -14.86 -12.90 15.73
CA VAL A 199 -13.46 -13.29 15.91
C VAL A 199 -13.15 -13.33 17.41
N MET A 200 -12.28 -14.23 17.81
CA MET A 200 -11.80 -14.36 19.17
C MET A 200 -10.29 -14.51 19.17
N PHE A 201 -9.61 -13.72 19.98
CA PHE A 201 -8.19 -13.81 20.22
C PHE A 201 -7.98 -14.36 21.62
N THR A 202 -7.28 -15.49 21.71
CA THR A 202 -7.02 -16.09 23.03
C THR A 202 -5.93 -15.34 23.81
N SER A 203 -5.37 -14.27 23.27
CA SER A 203 -4.64 -13.26 24.03
C SER A 203 -5.10 -11.90 23.55
N ASP A 204 -5.27 -10.94 24.46
CA ASP A 204 -5.74 -9.61 24.11
C ASP A 204 -4.77 -8.96 23.09
N PRO A 205 -5.21 -8.68 21.85
CA PRO A 205 -4.33 -8.19 20.79
C PRO A 205 -3.92 -6.72 20.99
N ILE A 206 -4.60 -5.99 21.89
CA ILE A 206 -4.32 -4.59 22.22
C ILE A 206 -3.29 -4.51 23.35
N THR A 207 -3.48 -5.31 24.41
CA THR A 207 -2.61 -5.29 25.60
C THR A 207 -1.48 -6.33 25.55
N ASN A 208 -1.55 -7.31 24.64
CA ASN A 208 -0.75 -8.53 24.63
C ASN A 208 -0.85 -9.35 25.94
N ASP A 209 -1.92 -9.18 26.72
CA ASP A 209 -2.11 -9.94 27.96
C ASP A 209 -2.48 -11.40 27.63
N PRO A 210 -1.63 -12.39 27.96
CA PRO A 210 -1.93 -13.80 27.72
C PRO A 210 -3.01 -14.32 28.68
N ASN A 211 -3.40 -13.58 29.71
CA ASN A 211 -4.44 -13.98 30.66
C ASN A 211 -5.84 -13.48 30.28
N ARG A 212 -5.96 -12.76 29.16
CA ARG A 212 -7.22 -12.19 28.68
C ARG A 212 -7.58 -12.76 27.31
N ILE A 213 -8.85 -13.10 27.12
CA ILE A 213 -9.43 -13.48 25.83
C ILE A 213 -10.26 -12.31 25.34
N SER A 214 -9.97 -11.84 24.13
CA SER A 214 -10.79 -10.83 23.45
C SER A 214 -11.79 -11.52 22.52
N VAL A 215 -13.06 -11.16 22.61
CA VAL A 215 -14.14 -11.68 21.77
C VAL A 215 -14.83 -10.52 21.07
N GLU A 216 -14.89 -10.55 19.75
CA GLU A 216 -15.60 -9.59 18.92
C GLU A 216 -16.85 -10.24 18.30
N ALA A 217 -17.98 -9.54 18.28
CA ALA A 217 -19.24 -10.08 17.77
C ALA A 217 -20.04 -9.09 16.91
N GLY A 218 -20.63 -9.61 15.82
CA GLY A 218 -21.60 -8.92 14.98
C GLY A 218 -22.80 -9.79 14.64
N TYR A 219 -23.90 -9.18 14.21
CA TYR A 219 -25.07 -9.88 13.66
C TYR A 219 -24.81 -10.34 12.22
N GLY A 220 -25.33 -11.52 11.85
CA GLY A 220 -25.26 -12.11 10.51
C GLY A 220 -24.03 -12.99 10.27
N LEU A 221 -23.63 -13.10 9.00
CA LEU A 221 -22.42 -13.82 8.58
C LEU A 221 -21.15 -13.09 9.03
N GLY A 222 -20.15 -13.86 9.51
CA GLY A 222 -18.92 -13.32 10.11
C GLY A 222 -18.01 -12.53 9.17
N GLU A 223 -18.25 -12.59 7.86
CA GLU A 223 -17.49 -11.87 6.82
C GLU A 223 -17.35 -10.36 7.13
N ILE A 224 -18.41 -9.72 7.63
CA ILE A 224 -18.44 -8.28 7.90
C ILE A 224 -17.59 -7.86 9.11
N VAL A 225 -17.34 -8.78 10.03
CA VAL A 225 -16.49 -8.59 11.21
C VAL A 225 -15.03 -8.79 10.80
N VAL A 226 -14.73 -9.89 10.10
CA VAL A 226 -13.39 -10.22 9.62
C VAL A 226 -12.85 -9.15 8.64
N SER A 227 -13.71 -8.57 7.80
CA SER A 227 -13.33 -7.51 6.87
C SER A 227 -13.21 -6.11 7.51
N GLY A 228 -13.64 -5.95 8.76
CA GLY A 228 -13.74 -4.63 9.40
C GLY A 228 -14.74 -3.68 8.71
N SER A 229 -15.79 -4.23 8.10
CA SER A 229 -16.85 -3.46 7.43
C SER A 229 -17.88 -2.89 8.42
N ILE A 230 -17.88 -3.39 9.66
CA ILE A 230 -18.64 -2.85 10.79
C ILE A 230 -17.70 -2.64 11.99
N THR A 231 -18.14 -1.84 12.96
CA THR A 231 -17.57 -1.88 14.31
C THR A 231 -18.32 -2.96 15.11
N PRO A 232 -17.68 -4.07 15.49
CA PRO A 232 -18.33 -5.12 16.27
C PRO A 232 -18.46 -4.72 17.74
N ASP A 233 -19.28 -5.46 18.50
CA ASP A 233 -19.16 -5.43 19.96
C ASP A 233 -17.84 -6.08 20.36
N GLY A 234 -17.19 -5.56 21.41
CA GLY A 234 -15.97 -6.12 21.98
C GLY A 234 -16.16 -6.52 23.43
N TYR A 235 -15.67 -7.70 23.79
CA TYR A 235 -15.71 -8.23 25.15
C TYR A 235 -14.33 -8.76 25.55
N VAL A 236 -13.94 -8.53 26.80
CA VAL A 236 -12.70 -9.09 27.35
C VAL A 236 -13.05 -10.03 28.50
N VAL A 237 -12.53 -11.25 28.46
CA VAL A 237 -12.75 -12.30 29.45
C VAL A 237 -11.42 -12.65 30.13
N GLN A 238 -11.41 -12.71 31.44
CA GLN A 238 -10.26 -13.16 32.21
C GLN A 238 -10.18 -14.71 32.21
N LYS A 239 -9.04 -15.29 31.80
CA LYS A 239 -8.89 -16.74 31.54
C LYS A 239 -8.93 -17.66 32.76
N ASP A 240 -8.49 -17.18 33.91
CA ASP A 240 -8.40 -17.97 35.14
C ASP A 240 -9.78 -18.17 35.78
N VAL A 241 -10.57 -17.09 35.85
CA VAL A 241 -11.90 -17.07 36.47
C VAL A 241 -13.06 -17.17 35.47
N MET A 242 -12.81 -16.99 34.17
CA MET A 242 -13.83 -16.97 33.11
C MET A 242 -14.90 -15.90 33.30
N GLU A 243 -14.49 -14.73 33.79
CA GLU A 243 -15.37 -13.57 34.03
C GLU A 243 -15.17 -12.49 32.96
N ILE A 244 -16.25 -11.86 32.53
CA ILE A 244 -16.23 -10.75 31.57
C ILE A 244 -15.82 -9.47 32.31
N VAL A 245 -14.62 -8.98 32.03
CA VAL A 245 -14.03 -7.82 32.70
C VAL A 245 -14.29 -6.51 31.95
N GLU A 246 -14.48 -6.55 30.64
CA GLU A 246 -14.76 -5.35 29.82
C GLU A 246 -15.83 -5.64 28.76
N ARG A 247 -16.65 -4.62 28.46
CA ARG A 247 -17.70 -4.66 27.44
C ARG A 247 -17.71 -3.34 26.67
N ASN A 248 -17.71 -3.41 25.35
CA ASN A 248 -17.92 -2.28 24.46
C ASN A 248 -19.02 -2.64 23.45
N ILE A 249 -20.14 -1.93 23.49
CA ILE A 249 -21.30 -2.21 22.62
C ILE A 249 -21.33 -1.18 21.50
N ALA A 250 -21.16 -1.64 20.26
CA ALA A 250 -21.12 -0.78 19.09
C ALA A 250 -22.46 -0.77 18.35
N LYS A 251 -22.77 0.35 17.70
CA LYS A 251 -23.96 0.43 16.86
C LYS A 251 -23.75 -0.31 15.54
N GLN A 252 -24.59 -1.30 15.23
CA GLN A 252 -24.57 -2.02 13.95
C GLN A 252 -25.89 -1.78 13.19
N THR A 253 -25.81 -1.16 12.02
CA THR A 253 -27.01 -0.76 11.23
C THR A 253 -27.43 -1.77 10.17
N TRP A 254 -26.55 -2.70 9.79
CA TRP A 254 -26.79 -3.71 8.75
C TRP A 254 -26.03 -5.02 9.02
N MET A 255 -26.46 -6.10 8.38
CA MET A 255 -25.82 -7.42 8.41
C MET A 255 -25.92 -8.12 7.05
N ILE A 256 -25.08 -9.14 6.83
CA ILE A 256 -25.25 -10.08 5.71
C ILE A 256 -25.99 -11.31 6.24
N THR A 257 -27.06 -11.68 5.57
CA THR A 257 -27.78 -12.93 5.85
C THR A 257 -28.22 -13.57 4.54
N LYS A 258 -28.65 -14.83 4.62
CA LYS A 258 -29.10 -15.57 3.46
C LYS A 258 -30.58 -15.28 3.19
N ILE A 259 -30.87 -14.73 2.02
CA ILE A 259 -32.23 -14.54 1.50
C ILE A 259 -32.30 -15.18 0.11
N ASN A 260 -33.31 -16.01 -0.14
CA ASN A 260 -33.52 -16.69 -1.44
C ASN A 260 -32.28 -17.44 -1.98
N GLY A 261 -31.47 -18.00 -1.08
CA GLY A 261 -30.27 -18.76 -1.46
C GLY A 261 -29.02 -17.93 -1.72
N LYS A 262 -29.06 -16.60 -1.56
CA LYS A 262 -27.92 -15.70 -1.76
C LYS A 262 -27.60 -14.88 -0.50
N ASN A 263 -26.36 -14.41 -0.42
CA ASN A 263 -25.95 -13.42 0.58
C ASN A 263 -26.57 -12.06 0.22
N GLU A 264 -27.38 -11.50 1.12
CA GLU A 264 -28.03 -10.21 0.92
C GLU A 264 -27.69 -9.27 2.08
N HIS A 265 -27.55 -7.97 1.77
CA HIS A 265 -27.40 -6.92 2.76
C HIS A 265 -28.77 -6.56 3.33
N VAL A 266 -28.92 -6.67 4.65
CA VAL A 266 -30.18 -6.39 5.34
C VAL A 266 -29.94 -5.39 6.46
N ASN A 267 -30.77 -4.33 6.50
CA ASN A 267 -30.75 -3.38 7.59
C ASN A 267 -31.25 -4.03 8.88
N ILE A 268 -30.53 -3.81 9.98
CA ILE A 268 -30.93 -4.24 11.32
C ILE A 268 -31.99 -3.27 11.84
N LYS A 269 -33.05 -3.82 12.45
CA LYS A 269 -34.13 -3.00 13.04
C LYS A 269 -33.56 -2.03 14.08
N PRO A 270 -34.01 -0.75 14.12
CA PRO A 270 -33.45 0.27 15.01
C PRO A 270 -33.30 -0.17 16.47
N GLU A 271 -34.27 -0.89 17.01
CA GLU A 271 -34.28 -1.40 18.39
C GLU A 271 -33.23 -2.48 18.69
N MET A 272 -32.57 -3.03 17.66
CA MET A 272 -31.52 -4.04 17.77
C MET A 272 -30.11 -3.48 17.52
N GLN A 273 -30.00 -2.28 16.92
CA GLN A 273 -28.71 -1.76 16.43
C GLN A 273 -27.70 -1.49 17.56
N GLU A 274 -28.19 -1.06 18.73
CA GLU A 274 -27.39 -0.68 19.89
C GLU A 274 -27.45 -1.73 21.02
N LYS A 275 -28.08 -2.88 20.77
CA LYS A 275 -28.13 -3.99 21.74
C LYS A 275 -26.86 -4.84 21.68
N GLN A 276 -26.50 -5.41 22.82
CA GLN A 276 -25.46 -6.43 22.93
C GLN A 276 -25.77 -7.63 22.01
N LYS A 277 -24.78 -8.08 21.21
CA LYS A 277 -25.01 -9.07 20.15
C LYS A 277 -25.09 -10.48 20.71
N ILE A 278 -24.14 -10.87 21.56
CA ILE A 278 -24.09 -12.19 22.21
C ILE A 278 -24.29 -12.07 23.71
N THR A 279 -24.94 -13.06 24.32
CA THR A 279 -25.21 -13.08 25.76
C THR A 279 -23.94 -13.36 26.56
N ASP A 280 -23.93 -12.97 27.84
CA ASP A 280 -22.81 -13.26 28.74
C ASP A 280 -22.48 -14.76 28.83
N LYS A 281 -23.50 -15.62 28.75
CA LYS A 281 -23.29 -17.08 28.70
C LYS A 281 -22.54 -17.50 27.44
N GLU A 282 -22.92 -16.97 26.27
CA GLU A 282 -22.24 -17.26 24.99
C GLU A 282 -20.80 -16.73 24.98
N ILE A 283 -20.55 -15.54 25.56
CA ILE A 283 -19.20 -14.97 25.69
C ILE A 283 -18.29 -15.90 26.50
N VAL A 284 -18.77 -16.36 27.66
CA VAL A 284 -18.00 -17.27 28.53
C VAL A 284 -17.80 -18.64 27.88
N GLU A 285 -18.79 -19.15 27.17
CA GLU A 285 -18.70 -20.43 26.46
C GLU A 285 -17.69 -20.36 25.30
N LEU A 286 -17.68 -19.27 24.53
CA LEU A 286 -16.65 -19.00 23.52
C LEU A 286 -15.26 -18.91 24.14
N ALA A 287 -15.11 -18.18 25.24
CA ALA A 287 -13.84 -18.07 25.95
C ALA A 287 -13.30 -19.42 26.46
N LYS A 288 -14.18 -20.34 26.89
CA LYS A 288 -13.81 -21.72 27.23
C LYS A 288 -13.26 -22.47 26.03
N TYR A 289 -13.96 -22.44 24.89
CA TYR A 289 -13.45 -23.03 23.65
C TYR A 289 -12.11 -22.42 23.25
N GLY A 290 -11.96 -21.09 23.36
CA GLY A 290 -10.70 -20.41 23.07
C GLY A 290 -9.54 -20.91 23.93
N LYS A 291 -9.75 -21.05 25.25
CA LYS A 291 -8.75 -21.60 26.16
C LYS A 291 -8.41 -23.06 25.85
N GLU A 292 -9.40 -23.89 25.53
CA GLU A 292 -9.18 -25.29 25.18
C GLU A 292 -8.41 -25.45 23.87
N ILE A 293 -8.74 -24.65 22.84
CA ILE A 293 -8.04 -24.64 21.56
C ILE A 293 -6.60 -24.13 21.73
N GLU A 294 -6.38 -23.06 22.51
CA GLU A 294 -5.02 -22.61 22.86
C GLU A 294 -4.21 -23.70 23.56
N ASN A 295 -4.80 -24.42 24.52
CA ASN A 295 -4.14 -25.52 25.22
C ASN A 295 -3.79 -26.66 24.26
N HIS A 296 -4.66 -26.96 23.29
CA HIS A 296 -4.43 -28.00 22.28
C HIS A 296 -3.22 -27.67 21.39
N TYR A 297 -3.12 -26.42 20.92
CA TYR A 297 -2.03 -25.98 20.05
C TYR A 297 -0.76 -25.54 20.81
N GLY A 298 -0.86 -25.25 22.11
CA GLY A 298 0.25 -24.78 22.94
C GLY A 298 0.72 -23.35 22.63
N TRP A 299 -0.11 -22.55 21.95
CA TRP A 299 0.17 -21.17 21.58
C TRP A 299 -1.13 -20.37 21.42
N PRO A 300 -1.16 -19.05 21.69
CA PRO A 300 -2.37 -18.24 21.50
C PRO A 300 -2.92 -18.28 20.08
N GLN A 301 -4.25 -18.30 19.94
CA GLN A 301 -4.96 -18.53 18.69
C GLN A 301 -5.89 -17.36 18.32
N ASP A 302 -5.93 -17.05 17.03
CA ASP A 302 -6.93 -16.25 16.34
C ASP A 302 -8.00 -17.21 15.80
N ILE A 303 -9.22 -17.09 16.31
CA ILE A 303 -10.31 -18.05 16.13
C ILE A 303 -11.52 -17.33 15.53
N GLU A 304 -12.02 -17.83 14.40
CA GLU A 304 -13.28 -17.40 13.84
C GLU A 304 -14.40 -18.34 14.31
N TRP A 305 -15.52 -17.75 14.73
CA TRP A 305 -16.64 -18.49 15.30
C TRP A 305 -17.99 -17.99 14.75
N ALA A 306 -18.98 -18.88 14.80
CA ALA A 306 -20.33 -18.62 14.32
C ALA A 306 -21.34 -19.24 15.27
N VAL A 307 -22.46 -18.56 15.50
CA VAL A 307 -23.60 -19.06 16.27
C VAL A 307 -24.81 -19.21 15.36
N SER A 308 -25.40 -20.40 15.35
CA SER A 308 -26.62 -20.70 14.61
C SER A 308 -27.54 -21.54 15.49
N LYS A 309 -28.82 -21.15 15.63
CA LYS A 309 -29.82 -21.85 16.47
C LYS A 309 -29.37 -22.09 17.92
N GLY A 310 -28.54 -21.20 18.46
CA GLY A 310 -28.00 -21.30 19.82
C GLY A 310 -26.81 -22.24 19.98
N GLU A 311 -26.31 -22.85 18.90
CA GLU A 311 -25.09 -23.68 18.92
C GLU A 311 -23.89 -22.87 18.41
N ILE A 312 -22.75 -23.03 19.09
CA ILE A 312 -21.47 -22.40 18.72
C ILE A 312 -20.69 -23.35 17.79
N PHE A 313 -20.19 -22.80 16.69
CA PHE A 313 -19.33 -23.48 15.75
C PHE A 313 -18.00 -22.74 15.62
N ILE A 314 -16.90 -23.48 15.61
CA ILE A 314 -15.57 -22.96 15.31
C ILE A 314 -15.30 -23.19 13.82
N VAL A 315 -15.17 -22.09 13.07
CA VAL A 315 -15.08 -22.16 11.60
C VAL A 315 -13.65 -21.99 11.09
N GLN A 316 -12.73 -21.47 11.91
CA GLN A 316 -11.30 -21.38 11.63
C GLN A 316 -10.50 -21.17 12.92
N SER A 317 -9.24 -21.64 12.95
CA SER A 317 -8.25 -21.26 13.96
C SER A 317 -6.86 -21.20 13.34
N ARG A 318 -6.05 -20.25 13.80
CA ARG A 318 -4.64 -20.08 13.42
C ARG A 318 -3.85 -19.42 14.55
N PRO A 319 -2.52 -19.59 14.61
CA PRO A 319 -1.71 -18.95 15.65
C PRO A 319 -1.72 -17.42 15.53
N ILE A 320 -1.80 -16.71 16.65
CA ILE A 320 -1.60 -15.26 16.67
C ILE A 320 -0.11 -14.98 16.48
N THR A 321 0.25 -14.46 15.30
CA THR A 321 1.63 -14.15 14.91
C THR A 321 2.09 -12.76 15.36
N THR A 322 1.17 -11.92 15.83
CA THR A 322 1.41 -10.54 16.29
C THR A 322 1.77 -10.42 17.78
N LEU A 323 1.50 -11.45 18.59
CA LEU A 323 1.83 -11.43 20.02
C LEU A 323 3.34 -11.58 20.22
N LYS A 324 3.93 -10.65 20.98
CA LYS A 324 5.24 -10.88 21.58
C LYS A 324 5.07 -11.79 22.80
N LYS A 325 5.86 -12.87 22.88
CA LYS A 325 5.93 -13.74 24.06
C LYS A 325 6.18 -12.93 25.33
N GLY A 326 5.30 -13.04 26.32
CA GLY A 326 5.55 -12.65 27.71
C GLY A 326 5.19 -13.81 28.64
N GLY A 327 6.13 -14.26 29.48
CA GLY A 327 5.85 -15.11 30.64
C GLY A 327 5.56 -14.22 31.84
N GLY A 328 4.45 -14.48 32.53
CA GLY A 328 4.00 -13.67 33.66
C GLY A 328 4.68 -14.03 34.98
N GLU A 329 4.88 -13.03 35.84
CA GLU A 329 4.54 -13.11 37.26
C GLU A 329 4.27 -11.72 37.87
N THR A 330 3.18 -11.69 38.65
CA THR A 330 2.70 -10.70 39.64
C THR A 330 2.51 -9.23 39.24
N VAL A 331 1.23 -8.86 39.17
CA VAL A 331 0.74 -7.48 39.22
C VAL A 331 1.02 -6.91 40.62
N GLY A 332 2.09 -6.13 40.72
CA GLY A 332 2.29 -5.11 41.73
C GLY A 332 2.70 -3.81 41.04
N GLU A 333 1.86 -2.78 41.15
CA GLU A 333 2.17 -1.35 40.98
C GLU A 333 2.09 -0.65 39.59
N ALA A 334 1.78 -1.31 38.47
CA ALA A 334 1.73 -0.62 37.16
C ALA A 334 0.37 -0.02 36.73
N ALA A 335 -0.67 -0.02 37.58
CA ALA A 335 -2.02 0.43 37.21
C ALA A 335 -2.31 1.94 37.45
N THR A 336 -1.36 2.74 37.89
CA THR A 336 -1.62 4.13 38.34
C THR A 336 -1.17 5.25 37.39
N ALA A 337 -0.44 4.98 36.30
CA ALA A 337 0.21 6.06 35.53
C ALA A 337 -0.60 6.66 34.36
N VAL A 338 -1.52 5.93 33.72
CA VAL A 338 -2.27 6.47 32.55
C VAL A 338 -3.58 7.16 32.97
N ALA A 339 -4.05 6.94 34.19
CA ALA A 339 -5.29 7.55 34.69
C ALA A 339 -5.18 9.06 35.01
N ASN A 340 -3.96 9.62 35.10
CA ASN A 340 -3.72 10.99 35.60
C ASN A 340 -3.01 11.94 34.61
N ALA A 341 -2.80 11.55 33.35
CA ALA A 341 -2.10 12.39 32.37
C ALA A 341 -3.05 13.42 31.73
N GLU A 342 -2.77 14.72 31.92
CA GLU A 342 -3.55 15.82 31.35
C GLU A 342 -3.44 15.83 29.82
N ILE A 343 -4.51 15.45 29.13
CA ILE A 343 -4.65 15.58 27.67
C ILE A 343 -4.87 17.05 27.35
N ILE A 344 -3.97 17.64 26.54
CA ILE A 344 -4.07 19.05 26.17
C ILE A 344 -4.77 19.22 24.82
N LEU A 345 -4.50 18.34 23.87
CA LEU A 345 -5.05 18.44 22.50
C LEU A 345 -5.42 17.05 21.98
N ARG A 346 -6.42 17.00 21.09
CA ARG A 346 -6.80 15.82 20.31
C ARG A 346 -6.86 16.18 18.84
N GLY A 347 -6.37 15.29 17.99
CA GLY A 347 -6.40 15.41 16.54
C GLY A 347 -6.47 14.03 15.88
N SER A 348 -6.30 13.99 14.57
CA SER A 348 -6.22 12.75 13.80
C SER A 348 -4.78 12.29 13.66
N GLY A 349 -4.51 11.01 13.88
CA GLY A 349 -3.21 10.39 13.59
C GLY A 349 -2.97 10.31 12.08
N ALA A 350 -2.09 11.16 11.57
CA ALA A 350 -1.70 11.22 10.17
C ALA A 350 -0.61 10.18 9.85
N SER A 351 0.41 10.09 10.71
CA SER A 351 1.50 9.11 10.64
C SER A 351 1.69 8.47 12.02
N PRO A 352 1.63 7.14 12.14
CA PRO A 352 1.59 6.46 13.43
C PRO A 352 2.93 6.54 14.17
N GLY A 353 2.88 6.62 15.49
CA GLY A 353 4.05 6.58 16.37
C GLY A 353 3.86 7.47 17.60
N VAL A 354 4.84 7.48 18.49
CA VAL A 354 4.82 8.33 19.68
C VAL A 354 6.17 9.01 19.85
N ALA A 355 6.18 10.30 20.13
CA ALA A 355 7.40 11.04 20.41
C ALA A 355 7.22 12.01 21.57
N VAL A 356 8.34 12.32 22.23
CA VAL A 356 8.45 13.34 23.27
C VAL A 356 9.48 14.35 22.82
N GLY A 357 9.21 15.63 22.98
CA GLY A 357 10.14 16.69 22.62
C GLY A 357 9.67 18.07 23.07
N LYS A 358 10.55 19.05 22.92
CA LYS A 358 10.22 20.46 23.14
C LYS A 358 9.42 20.99 21.96
N VAL A 359 8.33 21.68 22.22
CA VAL A 359 7.53 22.37 21.21
C VAL A 359 8.35 23.46 20.57
N LYS A 360 8.37 23.46 19.23
CA LYS A 360 8.86 24.56 18.43
C LYS A 360 7.75 25.02 17.48
N LEU A 361 7.18 26.18 17.79
CA LEU A 361 6.21 26.90 16.98
C LEU A 361 6.91 27.52 15.77
N ILE A 362 6.56 27.03 14.58
CA ILE A 362 7.02 27.57 13.31
C ILE A 362 5.78 27.94 12.49
N PRO A 363 5.26 29.17 12.65
CA PRO A 363 4.01 29.57 11.99
C PRO A 363 4.18 29.79 10.48
N THR A 364 5.41 30.07 10.01
CA THR A 364 5.70 30.27 8.59
C THR A 364 6.98 29.53 8.17
N ALA A 365 7.05 29.10 6.90
CA ALA A 365 8.20 28.38 6.36
C ALA A 365 9.51 29.19 6.39
N LYS A 366 9.45 30.51 6.63
CA LYS A 366 10.64 31.37 6.76
C LYS A 366 11.44 31.08 8.03
N ASP A 367 10.82 30.45 9.01
CA ASP A 367 11.39 30.21 10.34
C ASP A 367 11.88 28.77 10.51
N ILE A 368 11.90 27.96 9.44
CA ILE A 368 12.29 26.53 9.47
C ILE A 368 13.73 26.31 9.97
N ASP A 369 14.61 27.29 9.81
CA ASP A 369 15.99 27.23 10.27
C ASP A 369 16.10 27.25 11.80
N LYS A 370 15.05 27.72 12.50
CA LYS A 370 14.96 27.72 13.96
C LYS A 370 14.66 26.32 14.52
N MET A 371 14.32 25.35 13.67
CA MET A 371 14.03 23.97 14.07
C MET A 371 15.32 23.22 14.39
N GLU A 372 15.41 22.66 15.60
CA GLU A 372 16.49 21.78 16.03
C GLU A 372 16.08 20.30 15.97
N LYS A 373 17.06 19.40 15.87
CA LYS A 373 16.80 17.95 15.79
C LYS A 373 16.19 17.46 17.10
N GLY A 374 15.05 16.76 17.02
CA GLY A 374 14.35 16.19 18.18
C GLY A 374 13.28 17.09 18.80
N GLU A 375 13.08 18.32 18.31
CA GLU A 375 11.96 19.18 18.70
C GLU A 375 10.64 18.68 18.07
N ILE A 376 9.49 19.06 18.65
CA ILE A 376 8.16 18.81 18.10
C ILE A 376 7.74 20.03 17.30
N LEU A 377 7.57 19.85 15.99
CA LEU A 377 7.12 20.90 15.09
C LEU A 377 5.64 21.17 15.35
N VAL A 378 5.32 22.37 15.83
CA VAL A 378 3.94 22.84 15.97
C VAL A 378 3.71 23.98 14.98
N THR A 379 2.70 23.84 14.13
CA THR A 379 2.39 24.86 13.12
C THR A 379 0.91 24.85 12.76
N GLU A 380 0.44 25.90 12.09
CA GLU A 380 -0.92 25.95 11.57
C GLU A 380 -1.16 24.84 10.55
N MET A 381 -0.19 24.63 9.64
CA MET A 381 -0.13 23.54 8.66
C MET A 381 1.25 23.45 8.01
N THR A 382 1.60 22.28 7.47
CA THR A 382 2.83 22.11 6.67
C THR A 382 2.58 22.33 5.16
N SER A 383 3.64 22.74 4.47
CA SER A 383 3.79 22.84 3.01
C SER A 383 5.10 22.17 2.59
N PRO A 384 5.39 21.97 1.28
CA PRO A 384 6.67 21.41 0.83
C PRO A 384 7.90 22.13 1.40
N ASP A 385 7.80 23.43 1.65
CA ASP A 385 8.89 24.24 2.22
C ASP A 385 9.23 23.86 3.67
N TYR A 386 8.33 23.17 4.38
CA TYR A 386 8.57 22.68 5.74
C TYR A 386 9.33 21.36 5.79
N VAL A 387 9.54 20.68 4.65
CA VAL A 387 10.26 19.39 4.58
C VAL A 387 11.59 19.40 5.35
N PRO A 388 12.44 20.43 5.26
CA PRO A 388 13.69 20.48 6.03
C PRO A 388 13.47 20.49 7.56
N ALA A 389 12.44 21.20 8.05
CA ALA A 389 12.08 21.21 9.47
C ALA A 389 11.41 19.89 9.89
N MET A 390 10.55 19.33 9.04
CA MET A 390 9.88 18.04 9.27
C MET A 390 10.89 16.91 9.43
N LYS A 391 11.98 16.89 8.64
CA LYS A 391 13.08 15.92 8.77
C LYS A 391 13.84 16.01 10.10
N LYS A 392 13.85 17.18 10.74
CA LYS A 392 14.49 17.40 12.05
C LYS A 392 13.54 17.09 13.21
N ALA A 393 12.23 17.10 12.98
CA ALA A 393 11.22 16.97 14.01
C ALA A 393 11.15 15.54 14.59
N ALA A 394 10.96 15.43 15.91
CA ALA A 394 10.63 14.17 16.57
C ALA A 394 9.15 13.78 16.37
N ALA A 395 8.27 14.78 16.29
CA ALA A 395 6.88 14.63 15.88
C ALA A 395 6.35 15.94 15.31
N ILE A 396 5.22 15.87 14.62
CA ILE A 396 4.56 17.00 13.98
C ILE A 396 3.14 17.12 14.52
N VAL A 397 2.76 18.30 14.99
CA VAL A 397 1.41 18.64 15.43
C VAL A 397 0.91 19.84 14.64
N THR A 398 -0.23 19.71 13.96
CA THR A 398 -0.81 20.83 13.21
C THR A 398 -2.24 21.17 13.64
N ASN A 399 -2.55 22.46 13.76
CA ASN A 399 -3.92 22.95 14.02
C ASN A 399 -4.88 22.44 12.96
N SER A 400 -4.46 22.57 11.71
CA SER A 400 -5.22 22.19 10.54
C SER A 400 -4.54 21.03 9.84
N GLY A 401 -5.31 20.08 9.32
CA GLY A 401 -4.75 18.98 8.55
C GLY A 401 -5.40 17.62 8.74
N GLY A 402 -6.62 17.53 9.28
CA GLY A 402 -7.42 16.33 9.03
C GLY A 402 -7.46 16.03 7.53
N ALA A 403 -7.81 14.80 7.13
CA ALA A 403 -8.20 14.57 5.74
C ALA A 403 -9.20 15.67 5.37
N THR A 404 -8.82 16.57 4.47
CA THR A 404 -9.71 17.61 3.96
C THR A 404 -10.77 16.88 3.16
N CYS A 405 -12.04 17.01 3.52
CA CYS A 405 -13.04 16.07 3.00
C CYS A 405 -14.19 16.75 2.26
N PHE A 406 -14.87 15.95 1.45
CA PHE A 406 -16.06 16.30 0.70
C PHE A 406 -17.28 15.56 1.23
N ALA A 407 -18.48 16.13 1.08
CA ALA A 407 -19.70 15.38 1.30
C ALA A 407 -19.76 14.16 0.36
N GLY A 408 -20.36 13.07 0.82
CA GLY A 408 -20.35 11.80 0.09
C GLY A 408 -21.01 11.83 -1.29
N ASP A 409 -21.88 12.80 -1.57
CA ASP A 409 -22.53 13.02 -2.88
C ASP A 409 -21.65 13.79 -3.88
N THR A 410 -20.50 14.31 -3.46
CA THR A 410 -19.53 14.97 -4.34
C THR A 410 -19.03 13.99 -5.38
N LYS A 411 -18.97 14.43 -6.64
CA LYS A 411 -18.59 13.57 -7.76
C LYS A 411 -17.11 13.71 -8.08
N VAL A 412 -16.49 12.61 -8.51
CA VAL A 412 -15.16 12.57 -9.14
C VAL A 412 -15.27 11.82 -10.46
N LEU A 413 -14.47 12.21 -11.45
CA LEU A 413 -14.38 11.48 -12.71
C LEU A 413 -13.26 10.45 -12.60
N THR A 414 -13.63 9.18 -12.74
CA THR A 414 -12.70 8.05 -12.77
C THR A 414 -12.50 7.54 -14.21
N ASP A 415 -11.56 6.63 -14.41
CA ASP A 415 -11.43 5.85 -15.64
C ASP A 415 -12.64 4.94 -15.93
N LYS A 416 -13.57 4.82 -14.98
CA LYS A 416 -14.87 4.13 -15.10
C LYS A 416 -16.07 5.07 -15.17
N GLY A 417 -15.83 6.37 -15.37
CA GLY A 417 -16.88 7.40 -15.42
C GLY A 417 -17.09 8.12 -14.10
N PHE A 418 -18.19 8.85 -13.98
CA PHE A 418 -18.48 9.62 -12.77
C PHE A 418 -18.87 8.70 -11.61
N MET A 419 -18.21 8.88 -10.47
CA MET A 419 -18.51 8.21 -9.22
C MET A 419 -18.67 9.23 -8.10
N LYS A 420 -19.50 8.94 -7.11
CA LYS A 420 -19.57 9.72 -5.88
C LYS A 420 -18.38 9.38 -4.98
N MET A 421 -17.94 10.34 -4.16
CA MET A 421 -16.84 10.13 -3.22
C MET A 421 -17.08 8.95 -2.27
N LYS A 422 -18.33 8.72 -1.86
CA LYS A 422 -18.70 7.54 -1.07
C LYS A 422 -18.50 6.23 -1.84
N GLU A 423 -18.87 6.19 -3.12
CA GLU A 423 -18.73 5.00 -3.99
C GLU A 423 -17.26 4.70 -4.30
N VAL A 424 -16.44 5.74 -4.45
CA VAL A 424 -14.98 5.59 -4.59
C VAL A 424 -14.37 5.05 -3.31
N TYR A 425 -14.77 5.57 -2.15
CA TYR A 425 -14.33 5.06 -0.85
C TYR A 425 -14.65 3.56 -0.68
N GLU A 426 -15.89 3.16 -0.99
CA GLU A 426 -16.32 1.75 -0.94
C GLU A 426 -15.50 0.90 -1.91
N SER A 427 -15.33 1.34 -3.16
CA SER A 427 -14.58 0.59 -4.18
C SER A 427 -13.11 0.39 -3.84
N VAL A 428 -12.44 1.43 -3.31
CA VAL A 428 -11.03 1.34 -2.88
C VAL A 428 -10.89 0.40 -1.68
N ARG A 429 -11.84 0.42 -0.73
CA ARG A 429 -11.85 -0.52 0.42
C ARG A 429 -12.09 -1.97 0.00
N GLU A 430 -12.86 -2.19 -1.06
CA GLU A 430 -13.02 -3.50 -1.69
C GLU A 430 -11.81 -3.93 -2.54
N GLY A 431 -10.74 -3.12 -2.58
CA GLY A 431 -9.50 -3.41 -3.29
C GLY A 431 -9.58 -3.19 -4.81
N ARG A 432 -10.59 -2.48 -5.31
CA ARG A 432 -10.69 -2.11 -6.73
C ARG A 432 -9.71 -0.97 -7.03
N GLU A 433 -8.95 -1.13 -8.11
CA GLU A 433 -8.10 -0.06 -8.63
C GLU A 433 -8.93 0.96 -9.40
N LEU A 434 -8.80 2.24 -9.02
CA LEU A 434 -9.45 3.36 -9.69
C LEU A 434 -8.40 4.42 -10.02
N ARG A 435 -8.55 5.08 -11.18
CA ARG A 435 -7.74 6.24 -11.54
C ARG A 435 -8.61 7.48 -11.57
N VAL A 436 -8.10 8.59 -11.06
CA VAL A 436 -8.78 9.89 -11.06
C VAL A 436 -7.94 10.95 -11.77
N LEU A 437 -8.58 12.04 -12.15
CA LEU A 437 -7.90 13.18 -12.73
C LEU A 437 -7.05 13.92 -11.68
N SER A 438 -5.78 14.14 -12.01
CA SER A 438 -4.80 14.95 -11.29
C SER A 438 -4.19 15.99 -12.24
N VAL A 439 -3.48 16.98 -11.70
CA VAL A 439 -2.74 17.98 -12.49
C VAL A 439 -1.28 17.99 -12.05
N ASP A 440 -0.38 17.81 -13.00
CA ASP A 440 1.05 17.95 -12.79
C ASP A 440 1.38 19.44 -12.50
N GLU A 441 1.95 19.73 -11.33
CA GLU A 441 2.18 21.11 -10.86
C GLU A 441 3.24 21.85 -11.70
N ALA A 442 4.10 21.12 -12.42
CA ALA A 442 5.18 21.69 -13.21
C ALA A 442 4.68 22.17 -14.59
N SER A 443 3.94 21.33 -15.29
CA SER A 443 3.38 21.53 -16.64
C SER A 443 1.98 22.15 -16.63
N LEU A 444 1.26 22.07 -15.50
CA LEU A 444 -0.14 22.46 -15.34
C LEU A 444 -1.08 21.71 -16.30
N LYS A 445 -0.72 20.47 -16.65
CA LYS A 445 -1.49 19.57 -17.51
C LYS A 445 -2.16 18.47 -16.70
N SER A 446 -3.36 18.11 -17.16
CA SER A 446 -4.17 17.07 -16.54
C SER A 446 -3.66 15.68 -16.90
N GLU A 447 -3.65 14.76 -15.93
CA GLU A 447 -3.24 13.37 -16.10
C GLU A 447 -4.09 12.40 -15.26
N TRP A 448 -4.09 11.12 -15.62
CA TRP A 448 -4.77 10.06 -14.87
C TRP A 448 -3.81 9.47 -13.84
N LYS A 449 -4.16 9.54 -12.55
CA LYS A 449 -3.36 8.98 -11.45
C LYS A 449 -4.14 7.96 -10.63
N PRO A 450 -3.50 6.88 -10.15
CA PRO A 450 -4.12 5.92 -9.25
C PRO A 450 -4.58 6.53 -7.92
N VAL A 451 -5.71 6.03 -7.41
CA VAL A 451 -6.13 6.26 -6.03
C VAL A 451 -5.41 5.25 -5.14
N VAL A 452 -4.58 5.73 -4.21
CA VAL A 452 -3.79 4.87 -3.30
C VAL A 452 -4.50 4.61 -1.99
N ASN A 453 -5.42 5.49 -1.58
CA ASN A 453 -6.17 5.33 -0.34
C ASN A 453 -7.49 6.12 -0.35
N ALA A 454 -8.40 5.79 0.57
CA ALA A 454 -9.64 6.53 0.78
C ALA A 454 -10.04 6.53 2.26
N PHE A 455 -10.58 7.65 2.75
CA PHE A 455 -10.90 7.85 4.16
C PHE A 455 -12.31 8.42 4.34
N LYS A 456 -12.89 8.16 5.50
CA LYS A 456 -14.19 8.66 5.96
C LYS A 456 -14.08 9.22 7.37
N ARG A 457 -14.72 10.36 7.65
CA ARG A 457 -14.91 10.92 8.99
C ARG A 457 -16.20 11.75 9.07
N ALA A 458 -16.60 12.16 10.27
CA ALA A 458 -17.61 13.20 10.44
C ALA A 458 -16.93 14.58 10.57
N ALA A 459 -17.46 15.60 9.90
CA ALA A 459 -16.98 16.97 10.02
C ALA A 459 -18.04 18.01 9.58
N PRO A 460 -17.94 19.28 10.02
CA PRO A 460 -18.75 20.37 9.49
C PRO A 460 -18.54 20.57 8.00
N VAL A 461 -19.64 20.76 7.26
CA VAL A 461 -19.63 20.96 5.81
C VAL A 461 -20.16 22.34 5.47
N TRP A 462 -19.46 23.02 4.58
CA TRP A 462 -19.92 24.24 3.93
C TRP A 462 -20.31 23.94 2.49
N ARG A 463 -21.46 24.46 2.08
CA ARG A 463 -21.82 24.55 0.67
C ARG A 463 -21.25 25.85 0.13
N VAL A 464 -20.43 25.75 -0.89
CA VAL A 464 -19.88 26.91 -1.60
C VAL A 464 -20.38 26.94 -3.03
N ARG A 465 -20.62 28.15 -3.53
CA ARG A 465 -21.05 28.41 -4.89
C ARG A 465 -19.82 28.72 -5.73
N ILE A 466 -19.74 28.09 -6.89
CA ILE A 466 -18.61 28.25 -7.79
C ILE A 466 -19.12 28.70 -9.14
N SER A 467 -18.69 29.87 -9.61
CA SER A 467 -19.10 30.34 -10.92
C SER A 467 -18.18 31.42 -11.48
N GLN A 468 -18.27 31.64 -12.78
CA GLN A 468 -17.52 32.69 -13.45
C GLN A 468 -18.01 34.11 -13.05
N SER A 469 -19.32 34.27 -12.85
CA SER A 469 -19.96 35.56 -12.57
C SER A 469 -20.18 35.86 -11.09
N GLY A 470 -20.09 34.86 -10.21
CA GLY A 470 -20.54 34.93 -8.81
C GLY A 470 -22.03 34.61 -8.64
N ASN A 471 -22.85 34.82 -9.66
CA ASN A 471 -24.31 34.82 -9.50
C ASN A 471 -24.99 33.45 -9.52
N SER A 472 -24.27 32.35 -9.81
CA SER A 472 -24.91 31.03 -9.94
C SER A 472 -25.12 30.37 -8.57
N LYS A 473 -26.39 30.19 -8.19
CA LYS A 473 -26.76 29.52 -6.93
C LYS A 473 -26.79 27.99 -7.02
N GLN A 474 -26.99 27.45 -8.23
CA GLN A 474 -27.14 26.00 -8.44
C GLN A 474 -25.79 25.28 -8.56
N ASN A 475 -24.74 25.98 -8.99
CA ASN A 475 -23.42 25.39 -9.14
C ASN A 475 -22.67 25.41 -7.81
N SER A 476 -22.80 24.33 -7.04
CA SER A 476 -22.24 24.26 -5.70
C SER A 476 -21.40 23.02 -5.44
N LEU A 477 -20.55 23.11 -4.42
CA LEU A 477 -19.72 22.04 -3.89
C LEU A 477 -19.85 22.02 -2.37
N ASP A 478 -19.95 20.83 -1.79
CA ASP A 478 -20.17 20.63 -0.36
C ASP A 478 -18.88 20.01 0.23
N LEU A 479 -18.13 20.80 1.00
CA LEU A 479 -16.79 20.43 1.49
C LEU A 479 -16.48 21.05 2.86
N THR A 480 -15.47 20.53 3.54
CA THR A 480 -15.09 21.06 4.85
C THR A 480 -14.45 22.46 4.74
N PRO A 481 -14.63 23.35 5.74
CA PRO A 481 -14.09 24.73 5.71
C PRO A 481 -12.56 24.80 5.60
N ASP A 482 -11.89 23.78 6.11
CA ASP A 482 -10.43 23.60 6.08
C ASP A 482 -9.92 22.97 4.78
N HIS A 483 -10.81 22.62 3.83
CA HIS A 483 -10.40 22.00 2.57
C HIS A 483 -9.53 22.94 1.75
N LYS A 484 -8.40 22.43 1.24
CA LYS A 484 -7.53 23.19 0.34
C LYS A 484 -8.01 23.11 -1.10
N MET A 485 -8.32 24.25 -1.69
CA MET A 485 -8.56 24.40 -3.13
C MET A 485 -7.28 24.95 -3.77
N LEU A 486 -6.94 24.46 -4.97
CA LEU A 486 -5.77 24.96 -5.67
C LEU A 486 -6.09 26.29 -6.36
N THR A 487 -5.14 27.21 -6.28
CA THR A 487 -5.25 28.56 -6.83
C THR A 487 -3.87 29.06 -7.26
N PHE A 488 -3.81 30.23 -7.90
CA PHE A 488 -2.53 30.86 -8.25
C PHE A 488 -2.11 31.93 -7.23
N GLU A 489 -0.80 32.00 -6.99
CA GLU A 489 -0.14 33.09 -6.28
C GLU A 489 1.16 33.41 -7.03
N GLY A 490 1.19 34.55 -7.75
CA GLY A 490 2.32 34.92 -8.60
C GLY A 490 2.62 33.87 -9.68
N ARG A 491 1.59 33.36 -10.36
CA ARG A 491 1.68 32.30 -11.40
C ARG A 491 2.13 30.91 -10.91
N LYS A 492 2.36 30.74 -9.61
CA LYS A 492 2.62 29.43 -9.00
C LYS A 492 1.33 28.84 -8.44
N LEU A 493 1.15 27.54 -8.61
CA LEU A 493 0.00 26.82 -8.08
C LEU A 493 0.19 26.59 -6.58
N VAL A 494 -0.78 27.03 -5.77
CA VAL A 494 -0.73 26.96 -4.31
C VAL A 494 -2.05 26.44 -3.75
N GLY A 495 -2.00 25.74 -2.61
CA GLY A 495 -3.20 25.29 -1.91
C GLY A 495 -3.66 26.29 -0.87
N ARG A 496 -4.87 26.81 -1.00
CA ARG A 496 -5.49 27.76 -0.07
C ARG A 496 -6.68 27.10 0.63
N LYS A 497 -6.80 27.24 1.95
CA LYS A 497 -7.99 26.79 2.67
C LYS A 497 -9.22 27.52 2.13
N LEU A 498 -10.35 26.84 2.13
CA LEU A 498 -11.60 27.44 1.67
C LEU A 498 -11.98 28.69 2.47
N SER A 499 -11.86 28.65 3.81
CA SER A 499 -12.06 29.82 4.68
C SER A 499 -11.26 31.05 4.23
N ASP A 500 -9.96 30.85 4.00
CA ASP A 500 -9.03 31.93 3.64
C ASP A 500 -9.29 32.43 2.22
N MET A 501 -9.66 31.52 1.32
CA MET A 501 -10.03 31.86 -0.06
C MET A 501 -11.27 32.76 -0.08
N LEU A 502 -12.29 32.43 0.73
CA LEU A 502 -13.51 33.22 0.88
C LEU A 502 -13.22 34.59 1.50
N GLU A 503 -12.41 34.63 2.56
CA GLU A 503 -12.03 35.89 3.25
C GLU A 503 -11.27 36.83 2.32
N ARG A 504 -10.34 36.30 1.53
CA ARG A 504 -9.50 37.08 0.59
C ARG A 504 -10.18 37.37 -0.74
N GLY A 505 -11.35 36.78 -0.98
CA GLY A 505 -12.03 36.79 -2.28
C GLY A 505 -11.20 36.18 -3.41
N GLU A 506 -10.33 35.21 -3.10
CA GLU A 506 -9.50 34.48 -4.07
C GLU A 506 -10.38 33.53 -4.93
N MET A 507 -9.91 33.21 -6.13
CA MET A 507 -10.62 32.33 -7.07
C MET A 507 -10.01 30.94 -7.08
N ALA A 508 -10.78 29.89 -7.32
CA ALA A 508 -10.28 28.52 -7.41
C ALA A 508 -9.92 28.13 -8.85
N CYS A 509 -8.93 27.25 -9.00
CA CYS A 509 -8.59 26.64 -10.28
C CYS A 509 -9.60 25.56 -10.67
N ALA A 510 -10.00 25.56 -11.94
CA ALA A 510 -10.87 24.58 -12.56
C ALA A 510 -10.18 24.01 -13.81
N VAL A 511 -10.39 22.71 -14.07
CA VAL A 511 -9.75 21.98 -15.19
C VAL A 511 -10.63 22.07 -16.43
N ASP A 512 -10.18 22.72 -17.50
CA ASP A 512 -10.99 22.91 -18.70
C ASP A 512 -10.67 21.94 -19.85
N ARG A 513 -9.72 21.05 -19.63
CA ARG A 513 -9.35 19.96 -20.55
C ARG A 513 -8.98 18.71 -19.75
N ILE A 514 -9.41 17.54 -20.22
CA ILE A 514 -9.05 16.25 -19.61
C ILE A 514 -8.26 15.36 -20.60
N PRO A 515 -7.38 14.48 -20.12
CA PRO A 515 -6.44 13.75 -20.95
C PRO A 515 -7.08 12.54 -21.66
N LYS A 516 -6.34 11.99 -22.64
CA LYS A 516 -6.74 10.79 -23.36
C LYS A 516 -6.64 9.55 -22.46
N VAL A 517 -7.51 8.58 -22.68
CA VAL A 517 -7.39 7.22 -22.11
C VAL A 517 -6.75 6.29 -23.15
N ASN A 518 -6.14 5.19 -22.71
CA ASN A 518 -5.30 4.32 -23.56
C ASN A 518 -6.05 3.68 -24.75
N ASN A 519 -7.34 3.38 -24.59
CA ASN A 519 -8.15 2.75 -25.64
C ASN A 519 -8.95 3.82 -26.38
N ILE A 520 -8.41 4.32 -27.50
CA ILE A 520 -9.08 5.31 -28.34
C ILE A 520 -9.79 4.61 -29.51
N SER A 521 -11.11 4.76 -29.61
CA SER A 521 -11.92 4.23 -30.71
C SER A 521 -12.29 5.32 -31.73
N ASN A 522 -12.38 4.92 -33.01
CA ASN A 522 -12.89 5.77 -34.09
C ASN A 522 -14.23 5.21 -34.57
N GLN A 523 -15.32 5.90 -34.27
CA GLN A 523 -16.69 5.40 -34.49
C GLN A 523 -17.61 6.53 -34.93
N THR A 524 -17.29 7.21 -36.04
CA THR A 524 -17.98 8.43 -36.49
C THR A 524 -19.49 8.29 -36.63
N SER A 525 -19.98 7.37 -37.48
CA SER A 525 -21.42 7.20 -37.73
C SER A 525 -22.17 6.76 -36.47
N LEU A 526 -21.62 5.82 -35.71
CA LEU A 526 -22.19 5.39 -34.43
C LEU A 526 -22.23 6.53 -33.40
N SER A 527 -21.23 7.41 -33.39
CA SER A 527 -21.19 8.52 -32.44
C SER A 527 -22.28 9.55 -32.73
N TYR A 528 -22.42 9.95 -33.99
CA TYR A 528 -23.50 10.84 -34.42
C TYR A 528 -24.87 10.23 -34.13
N LEU A 529 -25.05 8.96 -34.52
CA LEU A 529 -26.29 8.21 -34.30
C LEU A 529 -26.64 8.11 -32.82
N ALA A 530 -25.67 7.79 -31.95
CA ALA A 530 -25.90 7.71 -30.51
C ALA A 530 -26.36 9.04 -29.92
N GLY A 531 -25.74 10.15 -30.34
CA GLY A 531 -26.14 11.49 -29.90
C GLY A 531 -27.59 11.81 -30.25
N ALA A 532 -28.01 11.50 -31.47
CA ALA A 532 -29.39 11.70 -31.95
C ALA A 532 -30.41 10.77 -31.27
N MET A 533 -30.01 9.52 -31.04
CA MET A 533 -30.88 8.50 -30.44
C MET A 533 -31.08 8.69 -28.94
N PHE A 534 -30.11 9.24 -28.22
CA PHE A 534 -30.27 9.54 -26.79
C PHE A 534 -31.08 10.81 -26.51
N THR A 535 -31.35 11.64 -27.53
CA THR A 535 -32.25 12.81 -27.41
C THR A 535 -33.67 12.48 -27.90
N ASP A 536 -33.82 12.01 -29.15
CA ASP A 536 -35.12 11.87 -29.83
C ASP A 536 -35.50 10.39 -30.07
N GLY A 537 -34.75 9.46 -29.50
CA GLY A 537 -34.94 8.03 -29.67
C GLY A 537 -35.55 7.33 -28.46
N TYR A 538 -36.18 6.18 -28.72
CA TYR A 538 -36.70 5.26 -27.73
C TYR A 538 -36.36 3.82 -28.13
N TYR A 539 -35.96 2.99 -27.17
CA TYR A 539 -35.71 1.58 -27.41
C TYR A 539 -36.24 0.69 -26.29
N SER A 540 -36.59 -0.54 -26.66
CA SER A 540 -37.13 -1.56 -25.76
C SER A 540 -36.84 -2.95 -26.33
N PHE A 541 -36.57 -3.94 -25.49
CA PHE A 541 -36.37 -5.32 -25.94
C PHE A 541 -36.71 -6.33 -24.86
N ASP A 542 -37.02 -7.55 -25.27
CA ASP A 542 -37.25 -8.72 -24.43
C ASP A 542 -36.34 -9.90 -24.87
N ALA A 543 -36.63 -11.11 -24.39
CA ALA A 543 -35.86 -12.30 -24.74
C ALA A 543 -35.82 -12.59 -26.25
N ARG A 544 -36.86 -12.23 -27.01
CA ARG A 544 -37.06 -12.62 -28.42
C ARG A 544 -37.12 -11.43 -29.38
N HIS A 545 -37.56 -10.26 -28.94
CA HIS A 545 -37.80 -9.09 -29.81
C HIS A 545 -37.08 -7.85 -29.28
N GLY A 546 -36.81 -6.90 -30.17
CA GLY A 546 -36.43 -5.55 -29.78
C GLY A 546 -36.98 -4.54 -30.76
N ARG A 547 -37.10 -3.31 -30.30
CA ARG A 547 -37.65 -2.19 -31.04
C ARG A 547 -36.83 -0.95 -30.73
N VAL A 548 -36.44 -0.25 -31.77
CA VAL A 548 -35.85 1.09 -31.73
C VAL A 548 -36.76 2.01 -32.54
N THR A 549 -37.11 3.15 -31.97
CA THR A 549 -37.94 4.17 -32.60
C THR A 549 -37.22 5.50 -32.50
N PHE A 550 -37.06 6.20 -33.62
CA PHE A 550 -36.62 7.58 -33.69
C PHE A 550 -37.84 8.43 -34.07
N THR A 551 -38.21 9.40 -33.24
CA THR A 551 -39.42 10.20 -33.47
C THR A 551 -39.03 11.62 -33.83
N GLN A 552 -39.46 12.12 -34.99
CA GLN A 552 -39.13 13.48 -35.40
C GLN A 552 -40.22 14.18 -36.22
N LYS A 553 -40.28 15.51 -36.13
CA LYS A 553 -41.11 16.34 -37.01
C LYS A 553 -40.42 16.56 -38.34
N GLU A 554 -41.13 16.31 -39.43
CA GLU A 554 -40.66 16.58 -40.79
C GLU A 554 -40.81 18.06 -41.13
N THR A 555 -39.86 18.87 -40.66
CA THR A 555 -39.73 20.28 -41.07
C THR A 555 -38.54 20.45 -42.01
N PRO A 556 -38.52 21.47 -42.89
CA PRO A 556 -37.39 21.72 -43.77
C PRO A 556 -36.05 21.86 -43.01
N GLU A 557 -36.06 22.40 -41.79
CA GLU A 557 -34.83 22.53 -41.00
C GLU A 557 -34.33 21.18 -40.45
N LYS A 558 -35.20 20.17 -40.30
CA LYS A 558 -34.86 18.85 -39.75
C LYS A 558 -34.63 17.78 -40.83
N ALA A 559 -34.84 18.09 -42.11
CA ALA A 559 -34.69 17.13 -43.20
C ALA A 559 -33.28 16.51 -43.25
N GLU A 560 -32.23 17.33 -43.30
CA GLU A 560 -30.83 16.85 -43.34
C GLU A 560 -30.45 16.02 -42.08
N PHE A 561 -31.04 16.37 -40.93
CA PHE A 561 -30.87 15.61 -39.69
C PHE A 561 -31.51 14.22 -39.77
N ILE A 562 -32.76 14.14 -40.22
CA ILE A 562 -33.49 12.88 -40.37
C ILE A 562 -32.75 11.97 -41.35
N ASP A 563 -32.33 12.49 -42.51
CA ASP A 563 -31.60 11.72 -43.52
C ASP A 563 -30.26 11.21 -42.95
N SER A 564 -29.51 12.07 -42.27
CA SER A 564 -28.23 11.68 -41.65
C SER A 564 -28.40 10.60 -40.57
N VAL A 565 -29.50 10.61 -39.81
CA VAL A 565 -29.81 9.55 -38.83
C VAL A 565 -30.14 8.24 -39.53
N LYS A 566 -30.91 8.26 -40.64
CA LYS A 566 -31.21 7.07 -41.44
C LYS A 566 -29.94 6.46 -42.03
N ASP A 567 -29.09 7.29 -42.65
CA ASP A 567 -27.82 6.88 -43.24
C ASP A 567 -26.88 6.29 -42.19
N CYS A 568 -26.69 6.98 -41.05
CA CYS A 568 -25.84 6.47 -39.98
C CYS A 568 -26.38 5.18 -39.36
N PHE A 569 -27.71 5.01 -39.28
CA PHE A 569 -28.32 3.78 -38.78
C PHE A 569 -28.04 2.61 -39.72
N GLU A 570 -28.19 2.82 -41.03
CA GLU A 570 -27.88 1.82 -42.05
C GLU A 570 -26.39 1.48 -42.08
N ASP A 571 -25.50 2.49 -42.01
CA ASP A 571 -24.05 2.31 -41.94
C ASP A 571 -23.61 1.42 -40.76
N VAL A 572 -24.26 1.59 -39.60
CA VAL A 572 -23.89 0.92 -38.36
C VAL A 572 -24.45 -0.50 -38.28
N PHE A 573 -25.70 -0.71 -38.71
CA PHE A 573 -26.40 -1.98 -38.52
C PHE A 573 -26.60 -2.79 -39.80
N GLY A 574 -26.35 -2.21 -40.98
CA GLY A 574 -26.54 -2.86 -42.29
C GLY A 574 -28.00 -2.96 -42.75
N TYR A 575 -28.93 -2.26 -42.08
CA TYR A 575 -30.33 -2.15 -42.47
C TYR A 575 -30.97 -0.89 -41.89
N GLY A 576 -31.90 -0.28 -42.62
CA GLY A 576 -32.60 0.94 -42.23
C GLY A 576 -33.85 0.73 -41.35
N PHE A 577 -34.57 1.82 -41.10
CA PHE A 577 -35.87 1.79 -40.43
C PHE A 577 -36.92 1.11 -41.33
N THR A 578 -37.74 0.23 -40.74
CA THR A 578 -38.64 -0.69 -41.44
C THR A 578 -40.08 -0.20 -41.55
N SER A 579 -40.47 0.81 -40.76
CA SER A 579 -41.83 1.35 -40.75
C SER A 579 -41.83 2.81 -40.33
N GLU A 580 -42.67 3.61 -40.99
CA GLU A 580 -42.90 5.02 -40.69
C GLU A 580 -44.37 5.20 -40.29
N ARG A 581 -44.63 5.87 -39.16
CA ARG A 581 -45.98 6.14 -38.69
C ARG A 581 -46.13 7.60 -38.31
N GLU A 582 -47.03 8.31 -38.98
CA GLU A 582 -47.42 9.65 -38.56
C GLU A 582 -48.26 9.61 -37.28
N LYS A 583 -47.86 10.43 -36.31
CA LYS A 583 -48.58 10.72 -35.08
C LYS A 583 -49.04 12.17 -35.12
N VAL A 584 -50.35 12.37 -34.94
CA VAL A 584 -50.91 13.70 -34.67
C VAL A 584 -50.78 13.96 -33.17
N SER A 585 -50.00 14.98 -32.82
CA SER A 585 -49.83 15.49 -31.47
C SER A 585 -50.67 16.75 -31.27
N ASN A 586 -51.45 16.78 -30.19
CA ASN A 586 -52.26 17.94 -29.82
C ASN A 586 -51.63 18.57 -28.57
N GLY A 587 -51.16 19.82 -28.68
CA GLY A 587 -50.60 20.60 -27.58
C GLY A 587 -51.41 21.87 -27.31
N ILE A 588 -51.30 22.43 -26.11
CA ILE A 588 -51.82 23.75 -25.79
C ILE A 588 -50.62 24.65 -25.46
N LEU A 589 -50.48 25.76 -26.17
CA LEU A 589 -49.43 26.75 -25.88
C LEU A 589 -49.72 27.39 -24.52
N SER A 590 -48.85 27.16 -23.54
CA SER A 590 -49.07 27.55 -22.14
C SER A 590 -49.18 29.06 -21.91
N ARG A 591 -48.83 29.90 -22.89
CA ARG A 591 -48.94 31.37 -22.83
C ARG A 591 -50.13 31.94 -23.60
N SER A 592 -50.61 31.30 -24.66
CA SER A 592 -51.72 31.80 -25.49
C SER A 592 -53.02 31.01 -25.35
N GLY A 593 -52.99 29.81 -24.76
CA GLY A 593 -54.16 28.92 -24.65
C GLY A 593 -54.58 28.28 -25.99
N GLU A 594 -53.87 28.57 -27.07
CA GLU A 594 -54.17 28.03 -28.40
C GLU A 594 -53.82 26.55 -28.49
N ARG A 595 -54.73 25.78 -29.09
CA ARG A 595 -54.47 24.40 -29.50
C ARG A 595 -53.56 24.40 -30.72
N VAL A 596 -52.38 23.82 -30.58
CA VAL A 596 -51.47 23.55 -31.67
C VAL A 596 -51.54 22.08 -32.00
N ILE A 597 -51.95 21.77 -33.23
CA ILE A 597 -51.91 20.42 -33.78
C ILE A 597 -50.59 20.32 -34.55
N GLY A 598 -49.72 19.38 -34.18
CA GLY A 598 -48.47 19.11 -34.88
C GLY A 598 -48.37 17.64 -35.26
N THR A 599 -47.79 17.33 -36.41
CA THR A 599 -47.49 15.96 -36.85
C THR A 599 -46.02 15.62 -36.54
N ALA A 600 -45.76 14.38 -36.15
CA ALA A 600 -44.42 13.81 -36.02
C ALA A 600 -44.41 12.39 -36.58
N THR A 601 -43.29 11.97 -37.15
CA THR A 601 -43.10 10.66 -37.76
C THR A 601 -42.26 9.78 -36.85
N ASP A 602 -42.75 8.57 -36.55
CA ASP A 602 -41.98 7.53 -35.88
C ASP A 602 -41.27 6.66 -36.93
N PHE A 603 -39.94 6.71 -36.99
CA PHE A 603 -39.09 5.81 -37.77
C PHE A 603 -38.71 4.61 -36.90
N THR A 604 -39.17 3.39 -37.22
CA THR A 604 -39.03 2.23 -36.33
C THR A 604 -38.28 1.06 -36.97
N CYS A 605 -37.39 0.46 -36.20
CA CYS A 605 -36.69 -0.79 -36.51
C CYS A 605 -37.03 -1.85 -35.44
N SER A 606 -37.55 -3.00 -35.85
CA SER A 606 -37.97 -4.08 -34.94
C SER A 606 -36.90 -5.17 -34.75
N LYS A 607 -35.63 -4.79 -34.80
CA LYS A 607 -34.49 -5.70 -34.58
C LYS A 607 -33.98 -5.57 -33.15
N LYS A 608 -33.57 -6.71 -32.59
CA LYS A 608 -33.10 -6.79 -31.20
C LYS A 608 -31.70 -6.21 -31.00
N GLU A 609 -30.80 -6.45 -31.95
CA GLU A 609 -29.40 -6.02 -31.90
C GLU A 609 -29.23 -4.50 -31.69
N PRO A 610 -29.91 -3.61 -32.46
CA PRO A 610 -29.80 -2.16 -32.25
C PRO A 610 -30.29 -1.73 -30.86
N ALA A 611 -31.41 -2.29 -30.40
CA ALA A 611 -31.95 -1.99 -29.07
C ALA A 611 -31.00 -2.42 -27.94
N GLN A 612 -30.36 -3.59 -28.08
CA GLN A 612 -29.34 -4.05 -27.13
C GLN A 612 -28.09 -3.17 -27.16
N LYS A 613 -27.67 -2.73 -28.35
CA LYS A 613 -26.50 -1.87 -28.52
C LYS A 613 -26.69 -0.52 -27.85
N PHE A 614 -27.80 0.17 -28.10
CA PHE A 614 -28.09 1.46 -27.45
C PHE A 614 -28.23 1.32 -25.93
N ALA A 615 -28.91 0.26 -25.44
CA ALA A 615 -29.02 0.02 -24.00
C ALA A 615 -27.68 -0.32 -23.32
N GLN A 616 -26.74 -0.96 -24.04
CA GLN A 616 -25.38 -1.12 -23.54
C GLN A 616 -24.65 0.23 -23.49
N MET A 617 -24.71 1.00 -24.57
CA MET A 617 -24.06 2.30 -24.67
C MET A 617 -24.56 3.30 -23.63
N GLU A 618 -25.87 3.33 -23.34
CA GLU A 618 -26.44 4.19 -22.29
C GLU A 618 -25.93 3.78 -20.89
N ARG A 619 -25.71 2.49 -20.64
CA ARG A 619 -25.14 2.01 -19.36
C ARG A 619 -23.68 2.42 -19.20
N GLU A 620 -22.91 2.38 -20.28
CA GLU A 620 -21.46 2.64 -20.30
C GLU A 620 -21.11 4.03 -20.87
N LEU A 621 -22.08 4.96 -20.94
CA LEU A 621 -21.97 6.18 -21.74
C LEU A 621 -20.75 7.03 -21.39
N CYS A 622 -20.42 7.15 -20.10
CA CYS A 622 -19.25 7.90 -19.64
C CYS A 622 -17.94 7.25 -20.08
N GLU A 623 -17.78 5.93 -19.88
CA GLU A 623 -16.58 5.17 -20.26
C GLU A 623 -16.43 5.12 -21.78
N TRP A 624 -17.52 4.92 -22.51
CA TRP A 624 -17.55 4.98 -23.97
C TRP A 624 -17.13 6.37 -24.47
N THR A 625 -17.69 7.45 -23.92
CA THR A 625 -17.33 8.82 -24.33
C THR A 625 -15.85 9.14 -24.04
N LEU A 626 -15.31 8.66 -22.90
CA LEU A 626 -13.88 8.78 -22.59
C LEU A 626 -13.02 8.08 -23.64
N SER A 627 -13.47 6.98 -24.22
CA SER A 627 -12.75 6.23 -25.24
C SER A 627 -12.76 6.87 -26.64
N LEU A 628 -13.58 7.89 -26.90
CA LEU A 628 -13.72 8.45 -28.25
C LEU A 628 -12.55 9.37 -28.65
N ASN A 629 -12.19 9.33 -29.93
CA ASN A 629 -11.29 10.32 -30.54
C ASN A 629 -11.99 11.67 -30.78
N GLU A 630 -11.23 12.72 -31.10
CA GLU A 630 -11.81 14.07 -31.29
C GLU A 630 -12.91 14.12 -32.35
N ASN A 631 -12.71 13.45 -33.49
CA ASN A 631 -13.70 13.44 -34.58
C ASN A 631 -15.03 12.81 -34.12
N SER A 632 -14.95 11.67 -33.42
CA SER A 632 -16.11 10.96 -32.88
C SER A 632 -16.81 11.78 -31.78
N LEU A 633 -16.05 12.50 -30.95
CA LEU A 633 -16.61 13.42 -29.94
C LEU A 633 -17.39 14.58 -30.56
N TYR A 634 -16.87 15.19 -31.63
CA TYR A 634 -17.60 16.23 -32.37
C TYR A 634 -18.89 15.68 -33.00
N ASN A 635 -18.85 14.47 -33.57
CA ASN A 635 -20.02 13.81 -34.13
C ASN A 635 -21.07 13.48 -33.06
N PHE A 636 -20.66 12.96 -31.91
CA PHE A 636 -21.54 12.73 -30.77
C PHE A 636 -22.25 14.02 -30.33
N LEU A 637 -21.49 15.10 -30.11
CA LEU A 637 -22.06 16.39 -29.73
C LEU A 637 -22.97 16.98 -30.82
N ALA A 638 -22.63 16.78 -32.09
CA ALA A 638 -23.45 17.21 -33.22
C ALA A 638 -24.79 16.47 -33.27
N GLY A 639 -24.81 15.15 -33.09
CA GLY A 639 -26.04 14.36 -33.02
C GLY A 639 -26.95 14.82 -31.87
N VAL A 640 -26.38 15.06 -30.68
CA VAL A 640 -27.11 15.61 -29.53
C VAL A 640 -27.66 17.01 -29.85
N LEU A 641 -26.85 17.86 -30.47
CA LEU A 641 -27.23 19.22 -30.84
C LEU A 641 -28.35 19.23 -31.89
N ASP A 642 -28.30 18.33 -32.87
CA ASP A 642 -29.31 18.21 -33.91
C ASP A 642 -30.62 17.63 -33.41
N GLY A 643 -30.59 16.84 -32.33
CA GLY A 643 -31.79 16.43 -31.63
C GLY A 643 -32.45 17.54 -30.83
N ASP A 644 -31.85 17.86 -29.68
CA ASP A 644 -32.42 18.74 -28.63
C ASP A 644 -31.70 20.08 -28.47
N GLY A 645 -30.77 20.40 -29.36
CA GLY A 645 -30.01 21.66 -29.33
C GLY A 645 -30.77 22.89 -29.81
N SER A 646 -30.31 24.07 -29.40
CA SER A 646 -30.66 25.34 -30.01
C SER A 646 -29.49 26.33 -29.96
N ILE A 647 -29.55 27.37 -30.80
CA ILE A 647 -28.58 28.45 -30.80
C ILE A 647 -29.21 29.70 -30.18
N GLY A 648 -28.46 30.39 -29.32
CA GLY A 648 -28.89 31.66 -28.75
C GLY A 648 -29.10 32.73 -29.82
N ALA A 649 -29.97 33.71 -29.56
CA ALA A 649 -30.26 34.79 -30.51
C ALA A 649 -29.02 35.63 -30.87
N ASP A 650 -28.06 35.73 -29.94
CA ASP A 650 -26.77 36.40 -30.13
C ASP A 650 -25.74 35.54 -30.88
N ARG A 651 -26.08 34.28 -31.21
CA ARG A 651 -25.22 33.27 -31.83
C ARG A 651 -23.89 33.02 -31.10
N ASN A 652 -23.83 33.40 -29.83
CA ASN A 652 -22.63 33.30 -28.99
C ASN A 652 -22.67 32.11 -28.03
N ARG A 653 -23.71 31.29 -28.11
CA ARG A 653 -23.92 30.15 -27.22
C ARG A 653 -24.84 29.13 -27.88
N LEU A 654 -24.47 27.86 -27.73
CA LEU A 654 -25.34 26.72 -28.00
C LEU A 654 -25.96 26.26 -26.68
N HIS A 655 -27.22 25.86 -26.75
CA HIS A 655 -27.99 25.29 -25.65
C HIS A 655 -28.34 23.85 -26.00
N ILE A 656 -28.17 22.94 -25.06
CA ILE A 656 -28.64 21.56 -25.14
C ILE A 656 -29.52 21.30 -23.93
N TYR A 657 -30.71 20.77 -24.15
CA TYR A 657 -31.67 20.45 -23.10
C TYR A 657 -31.77 18.94 -22.94
N THR A 658 -31.63 18.43 -21.71
CA THR A 658 -31.84 17.00 -21.46
C THR A 658 -32.37 16.75 -20.05
N GLY A 659 -33.31 15.81 -19.92
CA GLY A 659 -33.78 15.31 -18.62
C GLY A 659 -32.96 14.12 -18.10
N ASP A 660 -32.04 13.59 -18.91
CA ASP A 660 -31.21 12.45 -18.55
C ASP A 660 -29.85 12.91 -18.00
N GLU A 661 -29.58 12.57 -16.74
CA GLU A 661 -28.32 12.87 -16.06
C GLU A 661 -27.13 12.15 -16.72
N LYS A 662 -27.30 10.93 -17.25
CA LYS A 662 -26.22 10.20 -17.93
C LYS A 662 -25.84 10.86 -19.24
N LEU A 663 -26.83 11.26 -20.04
CA LEU A 663 -26.56 12.03 -21.26
C LEU A 663 -25.85 13.35 -20.93
N ALA A 664 -26.29 14.06 -19.88
CA ALA A 664 -25.61 15.27 -19.42
C ALA A 664 -24.14 15.01 -19.04
N GLN A 665 -23.85 13.92 -18.33
CA GLN A 665 -22.48 13.49 -18.00
C GLN A 665 -21.63 13.21 -19.25
N GLY A 666 -22.19 12.48 -20.23
CA GLY A 666 -21.53 12.20 -21.50
C GLY A 666 -21.19 13.48 -22.27
N ILE A 667 -22.12 14.43 -22.36
CA ILE A 667 -21.90 15.74 -23.01
C ILE A 667 -20.78 16.52 -22.31
N VAL A 668 -20.75 16.51 -20.97
CA VAL A 668 -19.68 17.17 -20.19
C VAL A 668 -18.32 16.56 -20.48
N ILE A 669 -18.21 15.23 -20.44
CA ILE A 669 -16.96 14.51 -20.75
C ILE A 669 -16.48 14.85 -22.17
N ALA A 670 -17.39 14.82 -23.14
CA ALA A 670 -17.07 15.14 -24.53
C ALA A 670 -16.56 16.57 -24.68
N CYS A 671 -17.21 17.54 -24.02
CA CYS A 671 -16.76 18.92 -24.02
C CYS A 671 -15.36 19.07 -23.41
N LEU A 672 -15.12 18.48 -22.23
CA LEU A 672 -13.82 18.57 -21.55
C LEU A 672 -12.70 17.88 -22.33
N ARG A 673 -12.97 16.75 -22.99
CA ARG A 673 -11.99 16.10 -23.89
C ARG A 673 -11.60 16.95 -25.09
N LEU A 674 -12.50 17.82 -25.53
CA LEU A 674 -12.27 18.79 -26.61
C LEU A 674 -11.72 20.14 -26.10
N GLY A 675 -11.47 20.27 -24.79
CA GLY A 675 -11.01 21.51 -24.16
C GLY A 675 -12.06 22.62 -24.18
N MET A 676 -13.34 22.25 -23.97
CA MET A 676 -14.48 23.16 -23.85
C MET A 676 -15.08 22.99 -22.46
N MET A 677 -15.35 24.09 -21.74
CA MET A 677 -15.99 24.01 -20.43
C MET A 677 -17.46 24.41 -20.53
N PRO A 678 -18.40 23.45 -20.48
CA PRO A 678 -19.83 23.75 -20.55
C PRO A 678 -20.32 24.37 -19.25
N GLN A 679 -21.39 25.17 -19.33
CA GLN A 679 -22.08 25.74 -18.17
C GLN A 679 -23.44 25.08 -18.01
N LEU A 680 -23.71 24.48 -16.86
CA LEU A 680 -24.95 23.74 -16.61
C LEU A 680 -25.85 24.49 -15.63
N SER A 681 -27.15 24.39 -15.88
CA SER A 681 -28.22 24.85 -14.96
C SER A 681 -29.41 23.91 -15.06
N ILE A 682 -30.17 23.76 -13.99
CA ILE A 682 -31.42 23.00 -13.98
C ILE A 682 -32.59 23.95 -14.16
N GLN A 683 -33.42 23.65 -15.16
CA GLN A 683 -34.68 24.34 -15.45
C GLN A 683 -35.86 23.38 -15.24
N ARG A 684 -37.02 23.92 -14.86
CA ARG A 684 -38.28 23.16 -14.77
C ARG A 684 -38.18 21.88 -13.91
N GLY A 685 -37.38 21.91 -12.84
CA GLY A 685 -37.29 20.85 -11.83
C GLY A 685 -36.29 19.72 -12.13
N SER A 686 -36.10 19.32 -13.39
CA SER A 686 -35.25 18.16 -13.73
C SER A 686 -34.54 18.23 -15.08
N CYS A 687 -34.68 19.32 -15.84
CA CYS A 687 -34.08 19.46 -17.16
C CYS A 687 -32.76 20.24 -17.09
N TYR A 688 -31.65 19.60 -17.46
CA TYR A 688 -30.37 20.26 -17.63
C TYR A 688 -30.39 21.14 -18.89
N ASN A 689 -30.04 22.40 -18.73
CA ASN A 689 -29.66 23.30 -19.82
C ASN A 689 -28.13 23.42 -19.82
N ILE A 690 -27.51 22.75 -20.78
CA ILE A 690 -26.06 22.72 -20.98
C ILE A 690 -25.71 23.77 -22.02
N GLN A 691 -24.88 24.74 -21.62
CA GLN A 691 -24.51 25.87 -22.45
C GLN A 691 -23.06 25.74 -22.89
N ILE A 692 -22.84 25.68 -24.20
CA ILE A 692 -21.52 25.65 -24.79
C ILE A 692 -21.23 27.02 -25.39
N VAL A 693 -20.08 27.58 -25.05
CA VAL A 693 -19.63 28.92 -25.43
C VAL A 693 -18.30 28.91 -26.18
N ASP A 694 -17.67 27.75 -26.26
CA ASP A 694 -16.37 27.46 -26.84
C ASP A 694 -16.51 26.74 -28.18
N ARG A 695 -15.61 27.04 -29.13
CA ARG A 695 -15.50 26.34 -30.42
C ARG A 695 -16.83 26.17 -31.18
N LEU A 696 -17.73 27.16 -31.08
CA LEU A 696 -19.09 27.09 -31.62
C LEU A 696 -19.12 26.82 -33.12
N GLN A 697 -18.27 27.51 -33.89
CA GLN A 697 -18.19 27.29 -35.34
C GLN A 697 -17.90 25.83 -35.66
N LYS A 698 -16.88 25.27 -35.01
CA LYS A 698 -16.49 23.87 -35.21
C LYS A 698 -17.60 22.88 -34.83
N LEU A 699 -18.46 23.20 -33.85
CA LEU A 699 -19.63 22.36 -33.54
C LEU A 699 -20.72 22.49 -34.60
N MET A 700 -21.00 23.71 -35.07
CA MET A 700 -21.98 23.95 -36.13
C MET A 700 -21.56 23.33 -37.47
N ASP A 701 -20.26 23.26 -37.76
CA ASP A 701 -19.73 22.62 -38.96
C ASP A 701 -20.04 21.10 -39.01
N TYR A 702 -20.14 20.45 -37.85
CA TYR A 702 -20.49 19.02 -37.75
C TYR A 702 -22.01 18.80 -37.68
N SER A 703 -22.76 19.77 -37.18
CA SER A 703 -24.21 19.67 -37.06
C SER A 703 -24.90 19.73 -38.42
N LYS A 704 -26.00 18.98 -38.54
CA LYS A 704 -26.83 18.83 -39.73
C LYS A 704 -28.07 19.72 -39.68
N ARG A 705 -28.45 20.22 -38.49
CA ARG A 705 -29.60 21.11 -38.30
C ARG A 705 -29.20 22.54 -37.94
N ILE A 706 -28.29 22.71 -36.99
CA ILE A 706 -27.88 24.04 -36.54
C ILE A 706 -26.71 24.55 -37.39
N LYS A 707 -27.05 25.36 -38.40
CA LYS A 707 -26.08 25.95 -39.35
C LYS A 707 -25.92 27.46 -39.13
N GLY A 708 -24.78 28.00 -39.53
CA GLY A 708 -24.51 29.43 -39.55
C GLY A 708 -23.11 29.80 -39.06
N GLU A 709 -22.86 31.11 -38.97
CA GLU A 709 -21.62 31.66 -38.42
C GLU A 709 -21.78 31.98 -36.93
N ALA A 710 -20.76 31.63 -36.14
CA ALA A 710 -20.68 31.97 -34.73
C ALA A 710 -20.60 33.49 -34.56
N GLY A 711 -21.32 34.01 -33.56
CA GLY A 711 -21.27 35.44 -33.24
C GLY A 711 -19.88 35.91 -32.83
N ASP A 712 -19.59 37.19 -33.08
CA ASP A 712 -18.29 37.79 -32.74
C ASP A 712 -18.22 38.10 -31.23
N LYS A 713 -17.44 37.29 -30.51
CA LYS A 713 -17.24 37.45 -29.06
C LYS A 713 -16.11 38.44 -28.75
N LYS A 714 -16.49 39.58 -28.17
CA LYS A 714 -15.57 40.58 -27.62
C LYS A 714 -14.60 40.05 -26.54
N ASN A 715 -14.99 39.03 -25.77
CA ASN A 715 -14.19 38.44 -24.70
C ASN A 715 -14.09 36.92 -24.88
N GLY A 716 -12.93 36.35 -24.58
CA GLY A 716 -12.69 34.91 -24.57
C GLY A 716 -13.31 34.21 -23.37
N THR A 717 -13.13 32.91 -23.33
CA THR A 717 -13.82 31.97 -22.43
C THR A 717 -12.92 31.38 -21.36
N LYS A 718 -11.61 31.33 -21.62
CA LYS A 718 -10.59 30.94 -20.65
C LYS A 718 -10.13 32.15 -19.86
N LEU A 719 -10.52 32.21 -18.59
CA LEU A 719 -10.33 33.36 -17.72
C LEU A 719 -9.43 33.05 -16.53
N PHE A 720 -8.62 34.02 -16.11
CA PHE A 720 -7.72 33.95 -14.97
C PHE A 720 -7.90 35.15 -14.04
N ALA A 721 -7.77 34.96 -12.73
CA ALA A 721 -7.85 36.05 -11.77
C ALA A 721 -6.62 36.96 -11.91
N ALA A 722 -6.84 38.22 -12.28
CA ALA A 722 -5.77 39.17 -12.56
C ALA A 722 -4.84 39.36 -11.37
N LYS A 723 -5.42 39.50 -10.16
CA LYS A 723 -4.67 39.69 -8.91
C LYS A 723 -3.69 38.55 -8.66
N GLN A 724 -4.12 37.33 -8.95
CA GLN A 724 -3.41 36.12 -8.59
C GLN A 724 -2.31 35.74 -9.60
N VAL A 725 -2.49 36.13 -10.85
CA VAL A 725 -1.55 35.86 -11.95
C VAL A 725 -0.59 37.03 -12.20
N LEU A 726 -1.01 38.27 -11.96
CA LEU A 726 -0.26 39.47 -12.36
C LEU A 726 0.03 40.43 -11.20
N GLY A 727 -0.48 40.18 -9.99
CA GLY A 727 -0.43 41.16 -8.90
C GLY A 727 0.98 41.58 -8.49
N ASP A 728 1.94 40.67 -8.57
CA ASP A 728 3.35 40.88 -8.22
C ASP A 728 4.17 41.60 -9.31
N ILE A 729 3.67 41.63 -10.55
CA ILE A 729 4.35 42.22 -11.72
C ILE A 729 3.54 43.35 -12.35
N ILE A 730 2.47 43.81 -11.69
CA ILE A 730 1.46 44.65 -12.34
C ILE A 730 2.05 45.94 -12.89
N ASP A 731 2.99 46.57 -12.19
CA ASP A 731 3.60 47.81 -12.65
C ASP A 731 4.47 47.61 -13.92
N GLU A 732 4.97 46.41 -14.18
CA GLU A 732 5.72 46.06 -15.39
C GLU A 732 4.82 45.79 -16.60
N VAL A 733 3.68 45.13 -16.36
CA VAL A 733 2.80 44.62 -17.43
C VAL A 733 1.49 45.40 -17.57
N ASN A 734 1.40 46.60 -17.00
CA ASN A 734 0.21 47.45 -17.04
C ASN A 734 0.01 48.15 -18.39
N TYR A 735 -0.41 47.38 -19.41
CA TYR A 735 -0.66 47.88 -20.75
C TYR A 735 -1.55 49.14 -20.76
N LYS A 736 -0.96 50.30 -21.10
CA LYS A 736 -1.62 51.62 -21.18
C LYS A 736 -2.42 51.99 -19.92
N GLY A 737 -2.03 51.50 -18.75
CA GLY A 737 -2.76 51.76 -17.50
C GLY A 737 -4.05 50.95 -17.31
N ARG A 738 -4.37 50.02 -18.23
CA ARG A 738 -5.70 49.37 -18.29
C ARG A 738 -5.78 48.03 -17.55
N ILE A 739 -4.66 47.45 -17.12
CA ILE A 739 -4.64 46.14 -16.45
C ILE A 739 -4.72 46.29 -14.94
N LYS A 740 -4.12 47.35 -14.38
CA LYS A 740 -4.10 47.62 -12.94
C LYS A 740 -5.49 47.61 -12.27
N PRO A 741 -6.56 48.17 -12.87
CA PRO A 741 -7.92 48.06 -12.31
C PRO A 741 -8.43 46.62 -12.17
N TYR A 742 -8.00 45.69 -13.04
CA TYR A 742 -8.38 44.28 -12.93
C TYR A 742 -7.69 43.60 -11.75
N VAL A 743 -6.44 43.94 -11.47
CA VAL A 743 -5.67 43.43 -10.32
C VAL A 743 -6.27 43.97 -9.01
N GLU A 744 -6.48 45.28 -8.93
CA GLU A 744 -7.03 45.95 -7.74
C GLU A 744 -8.45 45.47 -7.42
N GLY A 745 -9.29 45.26 -8.44
CA GLY A 745 -10.66 44.75 -8.29
C GLY A 745 -10.80 43.23 -8.23
N ASN A 746 -9.69 42.48 -8.22
CA ASN A 746 -9.65 41.02 -8.38
C ASN A 746 -10.63 40.48 -9.44
N LEU A 747 -10.51 41.01 -10.65
CA LEU A 747 -11.33 40.69 -11.80
C LEU A 747 -10.71 39.56 -12.63
N LEU A 748 -11.56 38.86 -13.36
CA LEU A 748 -11.14 37.84 -14.33
C LEU A 748 -10.66 38.50 -15.63
N LEU A 749 -9.46 38.12 -16.08
CA LEU A 749 -8.87 38.50 -17.36
C LEU A 749 -8.94 37.33 -18.35
N ASP A 750 -9.28 37.67 -19.59
CA ASP A 750 -9.27 36.74 -20.71
C ASP A 750 -7.85 36.40 -21.14
N SER A 751 -7.55 35.10 -21.25
CA SER A 751 -6.30 34.56 -21.80
C SER A 751 -5.83 35.27 -23.08
N ARG A 752 -6.74 35.58 -24.02
CA ARG A 752 -6.38 36.28 -25.27
C ARG A 752 -5.94 37.73 -25.03
N LYS A 753 -6.48 38.40 -24.01
CA LYS A 753 -6.03 39.73 -23.60
C LYS A 753 -4.66 39.66 -22.94
N ILE A 754 -4.41 38.62 -22.14
CA ILE A 754 -3.10 38.38 -21.54
C ILE A 754 -2.07 38.15 -22.65
N GLU A 755 -2.34 37.24 -23.59
CA GLU A 755 -1.47 36.94 -24.72
C GLU A 755 -1.18 38.17 -25.61
N ARG A 756 -2.21 38.96 -25.96
CA ARG A 756 -2.05 40.10 -26.89
C ARG A 756 -1.45 41.35 -26.26
N HIS A 757 -1.71 41.62 -24.98
CA HIS A 757 -1.41 42.93 -24.37
C HIS A 757 -0.45 42.86 -23.19
N ILE A 758 -0.38 41.74 -22.48
CA ILE A 758 0.44 41.58 -21.26
C ILE A 758 1.72 40.81 -21.61
N LEU A 759 1.61 39.70 -22.34
CA LEU A 759 2.73 38.85 -22.69
C LEU A 759 3.85 39.56 -23.47
N PRO A 760 3.57 40.51 -24.40
CA PRO A 760 4.63 41.29 -25.07
C PRO A 760 5.39 42.25 -24.15
N LEU A 761 4.84 42.57 -22.97
CA LEU A 761 5.47 43.46 -21.98
C LEU A 761 6.32 42.69 -20.96
N ALA A 762 6.11 41.38 -20.83
CA ALA A 762 6.82 40.53 -19.87
C ALA A 762 8.20 40.10 -20.40
N ASN A 763 9.22 40.13 -19.53
CA ASN A 763 10.61 39.81 -19.88
C ASN A 763 11.08 38.47 -19.26
N GLY A 764 12.01 37.80 -19.95
CA GLY A 764 12.79 36.68 -19.40
C GLY A 764 11.98 35.51 -18.87
N ASN A 765 12.06 35.27 -17.56
CA ASN A 765 11.38 34.14 -16.88
C ASN A 765 9.87 34.39 -16.70
N VAL A 766 9.46 35.63 -16.43
CA VAL A 766 8.05 35.98 -16.20
C VAL A 766 7.20 35.68 -17.43
N ARG A 767 7.73 35.95 -18.62
CA ARG A 767 7.07 35.63 -19.88
C ARG A 767 6.75 34.14 -20.00
N ARG A 768 7.74 33.28 -19.72
CA ARG A 768 7.58 31.81 -19.75
C ARG A 768 6.57 31.32 -18.72
N GLU A 769 6.53 31.93 -17.54
CA GLU A 769 5.52 31.60 -16.52
C GLU A 769 4.09 31.96 -16.97
N ILE A 770 3.91 33.11 -17.63
CA ILE A 770 2.61 33.53 -18.19
C ILE A 770 2.19 32.61 -19.33
N GLU A 771 3.10 32.29 -20.27
CA GLU A 771 2.87 31.32 -21.35
C GLU A 771 2.39 29.97 -20.78
N ARG A 772 3.11 29.45 -19.77
CA ARG A 772 2.73 28.21 -19.08
C ARG A 772 1.31 28.27 -18.48
N VAL A 773 0.94 29.37 -17.83
CA VAL A 773 -0.41 29.53 -17.26
C VAL A 773 -1.47 29.58 -18.37
N ILE A 774 -1.24 30.32 -19.45
CA ILE A 774 -2.17 30.43 -20.58
C ILE A 774 -2.35 29.06 -21.27
N GLU A 775 -1.26 28.34 -21.47
CA GLU A 775 -1.23 27.04 -22.16
C GLU A 775 -1.69 25.87 -21.29
N SER A 776 -1.82 26.04 -19.97
CA SER A 776 -2.27 25.01 -19.01
C SER A 776 -3.64 24.40 -19.34
N ASP A 777 -4.04 23.35 -18.64
CA ASP A 777 -5.41 22.84 -18.67
C ASP A 777 -6.30 23.53 -17.60
N LEU A 778 -5.87 24.70 -17.09
CA LEU A 778 -6.50 25.38 -15.97
C LEU A 778 -7.14 26.71 -16.38
N ARG A 779 -8.21 27.07 -15.67
CA ARG A 779 -8.80 28.41 -15.61
C ARG A 779 -9.24 28.71 -14.18
N MET A 780 -9.77 29.90 -13.92
CA MET A 780 -10.17 30.30 -12.58
C MET A 780 -11.65 30.69 -12.48
N LEU A 781 -12.27 30.33 -11.36
CA LEU A 781 -13.67 30.58 -11.05
C LEU A 781 -13.81 31.22 -9.67
N ARG A 782 -14.79 32.12 -9.52
CA ARG A 782 -15.10 32.73 -8.22
C ARG A 782 -15.68 31.67 -7.29
N VAL A 783 -15.28 31.74 -6.03
CA VAL A 783 -15.82 30.92 -4.95
C VAL A 783 -16.54 31.86 -3.99
N GLU A 784 -17.79 31.54 -3.68
CA GLU A 784 -18.61 32.33 -2.77
C GLU A 784 -19.24 31.41 -1.72
N MET A 785 -19.42 31.94 -0.52
CA MET A 785 -20.06 31.20 0.56
C MET A 785 -21.55 31.00 0.24
N GLY A 786 -22.04 29.77 0.42
CA GLY A 786 -23.43 29.41 0.18
C GLY A 786 -24.21 29.27 1.48
N GLU A 787 -24.03 28.15 2.16
CA GLU A 787 -24.70 27.80 3.42
C GLU A 787 -23.84 26.85 4.26
N GLU A 788 -24.04 26.85 5.58
CA GLU A 788 -23.43 25.88 6.48
C GLU A 788 -24.39 24.71 6.69
N LEU A 789 -23.92 23.50 6.43
CA LEU A 789 -24.74 22.27 6.46
C LEU A 789 -24.59 21.47 7.75
N GLY A 790 -23.78 21.95 8.70
CA GLY A 790 -23.48 21.24 9.94
C GLY A 790 -22.60 20.00 9.73
N GLU A 791 -22.54 19.13 10.74
CA GLU A 791 -21.76 17.89 10.68
C GLU A 791 -22.40 16.86 9.73
N ASN A 792 -21.58 16.31 8.83
CA ASN A 792 -21.96 15.24 7.92
C ASN A 792 -20.84 14.21 7.79
N ASP A 793 -21.17 13.03 7.26
CA ASP A 793 -20.18 12.07 6.77
C ASP A 793 -19.43 12.66 5.56
N VAL A 794 -18.12 12.81 5.71
CA VAL A 794 -17.24 13.40 4.72
C VAL A 794 -16.11 12.42 4.34
N TYR A 795 -15.72 12.48 3.07
CA TYR A 795 -14.85 11.52 2.41
C TYR A 795 -13.66 12.23 1.76
N ASN A 796 -12.51 11.56 1.69
CA ASN A 796 -11.36 12.04 0.93
C ASN A 796 -10.64 10.85 0.31
N ILE A 797 -9.89 11.09 -0.76
CA ILE A 797 -9.05 10.11 -1.45
C ILE A 797 -7.60 10.59 -1.47
N GLU A 798 -6.64 9.66 -1.35
CA GLU A 798 -5.23 9.89 -1.62
C GLU A 798 -4.92 9.45 -3.05
N VAL A 799 -4.24 10.33 -3.79
CA VAL A 799 -3.86 10.10 -5.19
C VAL A 799 -2.34 10.02 -5.26
N GLU A 800 -1.86 9.04 -6.02
CA GLU A 800 -0.44 8.82 -6.26
C GLU A 800 0.16 10.01 -7.01
N GLU A 801 1.29 10.52 -6.50
CA GLU A 801 2.02 11.65 -7.08
C GLU A 801 1.18 12.94 -7.20
N ASN A 802 1.82 14.11 -7.32
CA ASN A 802 1.21 15.47 -7.35
C ASN A 802 0.40 15.91 -6.12
N HIS A 803 -0.15 14.99 -5.32
CA HIS A 803 -0.99 15.23 -4.15
C HIS A 803 -2.18 16.17 -4.40
N ASN A 804 -2.77 16.07 -5.60
CA ASN A 804 -3.96 16.83 -5.98
C ASN A 804 -4.86 16.01 -6.92
N TYR A 805 -6.15 16.37 -6.96
CA TYR A 805 -7.13 15.72 -7.81
C TYR A 805 -8.30 16.64 -8.15
N VAL A 806 -9.18 16.19 -9.06
CA VAL A 806 -10.33 16.96 -9.54
C VAL A 806 -11.64 16.42 -8.99
N VAL A 807 -12.42 17.29 -8.34
CA VAL A 807 -13.80 17.03 -7.93
C VAL A 807 -14.77 17.82 -8.81
N PHE A 808 -16.01 17.38 -8.87
CA PHE A 808 -17.05 18.00 -9.69
C PHE A 808 -18.17 18.54 -8.81
N THR A 809 -18.55 19.79 -9.09
CA THR A 809 -19.73 20.42 -8.48
C THR A 809 -21.03 19.69 -8.84
N LYS A 810 -22.14 20.07 -8.20
CA LYS A 810 -23.48 19.54 -8.54
C LYS A 810 -23.90 19.81 -10.00
N MET A 811 -23.26 20.79 -10.66
CA MET A 811 -23.43 21.12 -12.09
C MET A 811 -22.21 20.73 -12.92
N TYR A 812 -21.46 19.70 -12.50
CA TYR A 812 -20.36 19.10 -13.24
C TYR A 812 -19.22 20.06 -13.63
N THR A 813 -18.96 21.08 -12.81
CA THR A 813 -17.79 21.94 -12.97
C THR A 813 -16.57 21.29 -12.30
N PRO A 814 -15.48 21.02 -13.03
CA PRO A 814 -14.28 20.34 -12.52
C PRO A 814 -13.36 21.28 -11.74
N ILE A 815 -13.30 21.11 -10.42
CA ILE A 815 -12.53 21.94 -9.50
C ILE A 815 -11.29 21.19 -9.01
N LEU A 816 -10.14 21.86 -9.07
CA LEU A 816 -8.87 21.31 -8.67
C LEU A 816 -8.63 21.51 -7.17
N VAL A 817 -8.35 20.42 -6.45
CA VAL A 817 -8.24 20.39 -4.99
C VAL A 817 -6.98 19.64 -4.54
N ARG A 818 -6.49 19.91 -3.32
CA ARG A 818 -5.23 19.35 -2.81
C ARG A 818 -5.43 18.38 -1.65
N ASN A 819 -4.62 17.33 -1.60
CA ASN A 819 -4.49 16.43 -0.47
C ASN A 819 -3.80 17.10 0.73
N CYS A 820 -3.95 16.52 1.93
CA CYS A 820 -3.24 16.96 3.11
C CYS A 820 -1.75 16.55 3.04
N HIS A 821 -0.87 17.55 2.86
CA HIS A 821 0.57 17.37 2.71
C HIS A 821 1.28 16.78 3.94
N ALA A 822 0.83 17.17 5.16
CA ALA A 822 1.46 16.74 6.42
C ALA A 822 1.41 15.22 6.60
N ALA A 823 0.29 14.58 6.26
CA ALA A 823 0.08 13.15 6.45
C ALA A 823 0.95 12.30 5.52
N ILE A 824 1.17 12.76 4.29
CA ILE A 824 1.88 12.00 3.26
C ILE A 824 3.39 12.02 3.54
N VAL A 825 3.95 13.21 3.67
CA VAL A 825 5.39 13.39 3.90
C VAL A 825 5.82 12.82 5.25
N SER A 826 4.99 12.93 6.30
CA SER A 826 5.31 12.35 7.61
C SER A 826 5.27 10.82 7.60
N ARG A 827 4.43 10.19 6.77
CA ARG A 827 4.44 8.72 6.55
C ARG A 827 5.68 8.29 5.78
N GLU A 828 6.02 8.98 4.69
CA GLU A 828 7.24 8.71 3.91
C GLU A 828 8.52 8.83 4.75
N MET A 829 8.52 9.75 5.73
CA MET A 829 9.66 9.98 6.62
C MET A 829 9.61 9.16 7.93
N GLY A 830 8.52 8.43 8.19
CA GLY A 830 8.33 7.68 9.44
C GLY A 830 8.24 8.56 10.71
N VAL A 831 7.90 9.84 10.57
CA VAL A 831 7.79 10.79 11.70
C VAL A 831 6.35 10.79 12.24
N PRO A 832 6.12 10.58 13.55
CA PRO A 832 4.78 10.64 14.15
C PRO A 832 4.10 11.99 13.87
N CYS A 833 2.85 11.96 13.40
CA CYS A 833 2.15 13.18 13.01
C CYS A 833 0.69 13.18 13.47
N ILE A 834 0.30 14.20 14.23
CA ILE A 834 -1.09 14.51 14.57
C ILE A 834 -1.51 15.76 13.82
N VAL A 835 -2.65 15.68 13.17
CA VAL A 835 -3.17 16.77 12.34
C VAL A 835 -4.60 17.11 12.75
N GLY A 836 -5.00 18.37 12.57
CA GLY A 836 -6.38 18.78 12.84
C GLY A 836 -6.69 18.94 14.34
N THR A 837 -5.71 19.40 15.14
CA THR A 837 -5.90 19.66 16.58
C THR A 837 -6.71 20.94 16.87
N LYS A 838 -7.10 21.69 15.83
CA LYS A 838 -7.83 22.95 15.83
C LYS A 838 -7.06 24.16 16.39
N ASN A 839 -6.43 24.03 17.55
CA ASN A 839 -5.85 25.17 18.29
C ASN A 839 -4.50 24.86 19.00
N ALA A 840 -3.70 23.94 18.48
CA ALA A 840 -2.37 23.64 19.01
C ALA A 840 -1.41 24.83 19.06
N THR A 841 -1.40 25.75 18.08
CA THR A 841 -0.52 26.93 18.11
C THR A 841 -0.95 27.99 19.12
N GLU A 842 -2.19 27.91 19.60
CA GLU A 842 -2.72 28.82 20.62
C GLU A 842 -2.50 28.25 22.04
N ILE A 843 -2.53 26.91 22.17
CA ILE A 843 -2.40 26.23 23.46
C ILE A 843 -0.94 25.92 23.80
N LEU A 844 -0.12 25.54 22.83
CA LEU A 844 1.28 25.14 23.04
C LEU A 844 2.21 26.32 22.78
N HIS A 845 3.24 26.46 23.61
CA HIS A 845 4.23 27.54 23.54
C HIS A 845 5.63 26.99 23.26
N ASN A 846 6.50 27.83 22.68
CA ASN A 846 7.89 27.48 22.42
C ASN A 846 8.60 27.02 23.71
N GLY A 847 9.18 25.82 23.68
CA GLY A 847 9.89 25.22 24.81
C GLY A 847 9.05 24.27 25.68
N ASP A 848 7.73 24.21 25.49
CA ASP A 848 6.86 23.28 26.21
C ASP A 848 7.29 21.83 25.95
N ILE A 849 7.43 21.03 27.00
CA ILE A 849 7.66 19.59 26.82
C ILE A 849 6.29 18.93 26.68
N ILE A 850 6.07 18.24 25.57
CA ILE A 850 4.83 17.50 25.32
C ILE A 850 5.12 16.08 24.85
N THR A 851 4.12 15.23 24.98
CA THR A 851 4.13 13.87 24.40
C THR A 851 3.06 13.79 23.33
N VAL A 852 3.44 13.39 22.13
CA VAL A 852 2.58 13.26 20.96
C VAL A 852 2.37 11.79 20.66
N ASP A 853 1.19 11.27 20.95
CA ASP A 853 0.76 9.93 20.54
C ASP A 853 -0.09 10.02 19.27
N ALA A 854 0.57 9.83 18.13
CA ALA A 854 -0.08 9.86 16.84
C ALA A 854 -0.82 8.56 16.50
N LYS A 855 -0.71 7.49 17.31
CA LYS A 855 -1.58 6.30 17.16
C LYS A 855 -2.98 6.59 17.70
N MET A 856 -3.05 7.21 18.88
CA MET A 856 -4.33 7.59 19.51
C MET A 856 -4.81 8.98 19.08
N GLY A 857 -3.98 9.78 18.41
CA GLY A 857 -4.30 11.14 18.02
C GLY A 857 -4.36 12.12 19.19
N VAL A 858 -3.54 11.90 20.24
CA VAL A 858 -3.60 12.67 21.49
C VAL A 858 -2.25 13.35 21.79
N VAL A 859 -2.30 14.60 22.26
CA VAL A 859 -1.15 15.33 22.81
C VAL A 859 -1.33 15.51 24.31
N TYR A 860 -0.33 15.12 25.08
CA TYR A 860 -0.33 15.20 26.54
C TYR A 860 0.65 16.24 27.05
N LYS A 861 0.34 16.81 28.22
CA LYS A 861 1.19 17.80 28.90
C LYS A 861 2.38 17.13 29.55
N GLY A 862 3.56 17.69 29.30
CA GLY A 862 4.78 17.15 29.85
C GLY A 862 5.22 15.87 29.15
N LYS A 863 6.26 15.27 29.74
CA LYS A 863 6.71 13.93 29.40
C LYS A 863 5.76 12.94 30.08
N VAL A 864 4.78 12.47 29.33
CA VAL A 864 3.89 11.40 29.75
C VAL A 864 4.50 10.11 29.26
N ASP A 865 4.74 9.19 30.18
CA ASP A 865 5.07 7.81 29.85
C ASP A 865 3.77 7.12 29.39
N ILE A 866 3.28 7.55 28.24
CA ILE A 866 2.39 6.75 27.44
C ILE A 866 3.17 5.48 27.16
N ALA A 867 2.51 4.33 27.25
CA ALA A 867 3.06 3.09 26.75
C ALA A 867 3.21 3.15 25.21
N VAL A 868 4.01 4.09 24.69
CA VAL A 868 5.03 3.73 23.74
C VAL A 868 5.66 2.48 24.32
N ALA A 869 5.88 1.47 23.51
CA ALA A 869 6.82 0.43 23.86
C ALA A 869 8.21 1.07 24.00
N LYS A 870 8.44 1.87 25.05
CA LYS A 870 9.71 2.02 25.70
C LYS A 870 9.99 0.64 26.25
N LYS A 871 10.99 0.00 25.65
CA LYS A 871 11.72 -1.05 26.31
C LYS A 871 12.02 -0.56 27.73
N PRO A 872 11.55 -1.22 28.79
CA PRO A 872 12.06 -0.92 30.11
C PRO A 872 13.54 -1.23 30.10
N GLU A 873 14.35 -0.23 30.47
CA GLU A 873 15.65 -0.46 31.05
C GLU A 873 15.43 -1.31 32.31
N ALA A 874 16.16 -2.42 32.40
CA ALA A 874 16.12 -3.29 33.56
C ALA A 874 16.74 -2.56 34.76
N GLY A 875 15.88 -1.96 35.59
CA GLY A 875 16.20 -1.73 36.99
C GLY A 875 16.43 -3.09 37.66
N ALA A 876 17.58 -3.21 38.31
CA ALA A 876 18.08 -4.42 38.95
C ALA A 876 17.04 -5.12 39.85
N GLY A 877 16.60 -6.30 39.44
CA GLY A 877 15.76 -7.20 40.23
C GLY A 877 15.51 -8.48 39.41
N GLY A 878 16.08 -9.59 39.88
CA GLY A 878 16.27 -10.83 39.09
C GLY A 878 15.03 -11.32 38.34
N VAL A 879 15.17 -11.48 37.02
CA VAL A 879 14.20 -12.16 36.15
C VAL A 879 14.57 -13.64 36.06
N MET A 880 13.64 -14.54 36.37
CA MET A 880 13.70 -15.93 35.91
C MET A 880 13.39 -15.96 34.40
N VAL A 881 14.43 -16.12 33.58
CA VAL A 881 14.39 -16.16 32.12
C VAL A 881 13.83 -17.50 31.64
N SER A 882 12.82 -17.52 30.75
CA SER A 882 12.50 -18.74 29.99
C SER A 882 13.70 -19.10 29.11
N ALA A 883 14.28 -20.27 29.32
CA ALA A 883 15.56 -20.65 28.71
C ALA A 883 15.56 -20.47 27.17
N PRO A 884 16.60 -19.87 26.58
CA PRO A 884 16.73 -19.73 25.14
C PRO A 884 16.75 -21.10 24.47
N VAL A 885 16.25 -21.19 23.23
CA VAL A 885 16.30 -22.42 22.41
C VAL A 885 17.76 -22.82 22.27
N ILE A 886 18.10 -24.00 22.80
CA ILE A 886 19.47 -24.51 22.80
C ILE A 886 19.83 -24.93 21.38
N THR A 887 20.92 -24.38 20.84
CA THR A 887 21.50 -24.73 19.54
C THR A 887 22.95 -25.15 19.73
N GLY A 888 23.43 -26.08 18.90
CA GLY A 888 24.85 -26.46 18.84
C GLY A 888 25.69 -25.40 18.12
N THR A 889 25.13 -24.78 17.10
CA THR A 889 25.68 -23.66 16.34
C THR A 889 25.39 -22.37 17.10
N LYS A 890 26.43 -21.58 17.37
CA LYS A 890 26.32 -20.33 18.12
C LYS A 890 25.73 -19.23 17.26
N ILE A 891 24.90 -18.37 17.85
CA ILE A 891 24.34 -17.20 17.20
C ILE A 891 25.04 -15.96 17.72
N TYR A 892 25.84 -15.36 16.85
CA TYR A 892 26.53 -14.11 17.09
C TYR A 892 25.80 -12.94 16.44
N VAL A 893 26.21 -11.74 16.79
CA VAL A 893 25.70 -10.50 16.18
C VAL A 893 26.76 -9.71 15.42
N ASN A 894 26.31 -9.04 14.37
CA ASN A 894 27.04 -7.98 13.69
C ASN A 894 26.72 -6.65 14.39
N LEU A 895 27.74 -5.98 14.93
CA LEU A 895 27.57 -4.73 15.68
C LEU A 895 28.64 -3.71 15.26
N ALA A 896 28.27 -2.43 15.25
CA ALA A 896 29.21 -1.34 14.94
C ALA A 896 29.04 -0.13 15.86
N GLU A 897 27.84 0.08 16.40
CA GLU A 897 27.49 1.24 17.23
C GLU A 897 27.53 0.87 18.72
N PRO A 898 28.37 1.54 19.54
CA PRO A 898 28.45 1.27 20.98
C PRO A 898 27.13 1.47 21.73
N GLU A 899 26.30 2.43 21.31
CA GLU A 899 25.01 2.74 21.93
C GLU A 899 24.00 1.57 21.88
N LEU A 900 24.16 0.67 20.90
CA LEU A 900 23.31 -0.51 20.76
C LEU A 900 23.80 -1.73 21.56
N ALA A 901 24.97 -1.64 22.21
CA ALA A 901 25.65 -2.79 22.80
C ALA A 901 24.87 -3.43 23.95
N GLU A 902 24.43 -2.66 24.95
CA GLU A 902 23.70 -3.18 26.12
C GLU A 902 22.38 -3.84 25.72
N LYS A 903 21.64 -3.15 24.83
CA LYS A 903 20.38 -3.63 24.28
C LYS A 903 20.55 -4.94 23.50
N THR A 904 21.64 -5.07 22.76
CA THR A 904 21.93 -6.27 21.95
C THR A 904 22.45 -7.40 22.83
N ALA A 905 23.27 -7.09 23.83
CA ALA A 905 23.76 -8.04 24.82
C ALA A 905 22.63 -8.67 25.64
N ALA A 906 21.52 -7.97 25.86
CA ALA A 906 20.34 -8.48 26.54
C ALA A 906 19.54 -9.52 25.71
N LEU A 907 19.83 -9.68 24.42
CA LEU A 907 19.21 -10.70 23.58
C LEU A 907 19.84 -12.09 23.84
N ALA A 908 19.16 -13.14 23.36
CA ALA A 908 19.69 -14.51 23.38
C ALA A 908 20.82 -14.70 22.35
N VAL A 909 21.93 -13.99 22.54
CA VAL A 909 23.13 -13.96 21.69
C VAL A 909 24.32 -14.55 22.42
N ASP A 910 25.14 -15.30 21.68
CA ASP A 910 26.30 -16.01 22.23
C ASP A 910 27.58 -15.16 22.23
N GLY A 911 27.53 -13.95 21.65
CA GLY A 911 28.66 -13.04 21.48
C GLY A 911 28.51 -12.13 20.26
N VAL A 912 29.55 -11.37 19.94
CA VAL A 912 29.64 -10.52 18.74
C VAL A 912 30.62 -11.17 17.77
N GLY A 913 30.14 -11.56 16.59
CA GLY A 913 30.90 -12.30 15.59
C GLY A 913 31.52 -11.37 14.54
N LEU A 914 31.03 -10.13 14.46
CA LEU A 914 31.62 -9.06 13.67
C LEU A 914 31.39 -7.72 14.36
N PHE A 915 32.41 -7.21 15.03
CA PHE A 915 32.48 -5.82 15.48
C PHE A 915 33.28 -4.99 14.47
N ARG A 916 32.60 -4.07 13.79
CA ARG A 916 33.17 -3.21 12.72
C ARG A 916 33.85 -1.96 13.28
N ALA A 917 35.11 -1.73 12.90
CA ALA A 917 35.90 -0.57 13.29
C ALA A 917 35.47 0.74 12.63
N GLU A 918 34.83 0.67 11.46
CA GLU A 918 34.60 1.81 10.57
C GLU A 918 33.76 2.92 11.21
N PHE A 919 32.73 2.55 11.99
CA PHE A 919 31.89 3.52 12.68
C PHE A 919 32.62 4.27 13.79
N LEU A 920 33.51 3.59 14.53
CA LEU A 920 34.34 4.25 15.54
C LEU A 920 35.29 5.26 14.90
N ILE A 921 35.93 4.88 13.80
CA ILE A 921 36.89 5.75 13.09
C ILE A 921 36.17 6.93 12.43
N ALA A 922 35.02 6.69 11.79
CA ALA A 922 34.19 7.75 11.25
C ALA A 922 33.70 8.71 12.34
N GLY A 923 33.36 8.20 13.53
CA GLY A 923 33.00 9.00 14.70
C GLY A 923 34.15 9.84 15.26
N ILE A 924 35.40 9.37 15.15
CA ILE A 924 36.59 10.18 15.45
C ILE A 924 36.76 11.29 14.40
N GLY A 925 36.38 11.01 13.14
CA GLY A 925 36.31 11.99 12.04
C GLY A 925 37.66 12.40 11.44
N MET A 926 38.77 11.82 11.92
CA MET A 926 40.13 12.17 11.54
C MET A 926 40.87 10.97 10.94
N HIS A 927 41.66 11.21 9.90
CA HIS A 927 42.53 10.20 9.33
C HIS A 927 43.65 9.80 10.32
N PRO A 928 43.97 8.51 10.55
CA PRO A 928 44.94 8.12 11.57
C PRO A 928 46.37 8.63 11.29
N ARG A 929 46.81 8.71 10.02
CA ARG A 929 48.07 9.40 9.66
C ARG A 929 48.10 10.86 10.09
N LYS A 930 46.97 11.55 10.00
CA LYS A 930 46.86 12.94 10.45
C LYS A 930 46.95 13.01 11.98
N ALA A 931 46.34 12.07 12.69
CA ALA A 931 46.47 12.01 14.15
C ALA A 931 47.93 11.83 14.59
N ILE A 932 48.73 11.05 13.86
CA ILE A 932 50.17 10.91 14.09
C ILE A 932 50.92 12.22 13.78
N GLU A 933 50.65 12.85 12.63
CA GLU A 933 51.27 14.13 12.26
C GLU A 933 50.94 15.25 13.26
N ASP A 934 49.71 15.27 13.79
CA ASP A 934 49.23 16.28 14.73
C ASP A 934 49.60 15.97 16.20
N HIS A 935 50.36 14.90 16.47
CA HIS A 935 50.71 14.40 17.82
C HIS A 935 49.48 14.10 18.73
N LYS A 936 48.43 13.53 18.14
CA LYS A 936 47.15 13.15 18.78
C LYS A 936 46.94 11.64 18.85
N GLU A 937 48.00 10.85 18.77
CA GLU A 937 47.97 9.38 18.78
C GLU A 937 47.24 8.84 20.02
N GLN A 938 47.52 9.42 21.18
CA GLN A 938 46.91 8.99 22.44
C GLN A 938 45.41 9.30 22.48
N GLU A 939 45.00 10.50 22.03
CA GLU A 939 43.58 10.88 21.96
C GLU A 939 42.82 9.94 21.02
N TYR A 940 43.42 9.60 19.88
CA TYR A 940 42.86 8.69 18.89
C TYR A 940 42.68 7.28 19.47
N THR A 941 43.74 6.76 20.08
CA THR A 941 43.77 5.44 20.74
C THR A 941 42.75 5.37 21.87
N ASP A 942 42.61 6.44 22.66
CA ASP A 942 41.70 6.50 23.79
C ASP A 942 40.23 6.48 23.34
N LYS A 943 39.90 7.21 22.27
CA LYS A 943 38.54 7.20 21.69
C LYS A 943 38.18 5.84 21.10
N LEU A 944 39.11 5.20 20.40
CA LEU A 944 38.91 3.83 19.90
C LEU A 944 38.71 2.85 21.06
N ALA A 945 39.59 2.90 22.06
CA ALA A 945 39.53 2.02 23.21
C ALA A 945 38.22 2.19 24.00
N GLU A 946 37.70 3.41 24.11
CA GLU A 946 36.43 3.66 24.80
C GLU A 946 35.24 3.05 24.05
N GLY A 947 35.17 3.21 22.73
CA GLY A 947 34.13 2.56 21.92
C GLY A 947 34.19 1.02 22.02
N MET A 948 35.40 0.45 21.97
CA MET A 948 35.61 -0.99 22.18
C MET A 948 35.22 -1.42 23.60
N ARG A 949 35.58 -0.64 24.63
CA ARG A 949 35.27 -0.94 26.05
C ARG A 949 33.78 -1.07 26.27
N GLN A 950 32.98 -0.16 25.73
CA GLN A 950 31.51 -0.18 25.89
C GLN A 950 30.91 -1.49 25.36
N ILE A 951 31.29 -1.89 24.15
CA ILE A 951 30.81 -3.15 23.56
C ILE A 951 31.33 -4.36 24.34
N CYS A 952 32.62 -4.39 24.67
CA CYS A 952 33.21 -5.53 25.39
C CYS A 952 32.62 -5.70 26.79
N THR A 953 32.31 -4.60 27.47
CA THR A 953 31.67 -4.60 28.80
C THR A 953 30.26 -5.19 28.71
N ALA A 954 29.44 -4.72 27.76
CA ALA A 954 28.07 -5.21 27.60
C ALA A 954 28.01 -6.72 27.34
N PHE A 955 28.98 -7.26 26.60
CA PHE A 955 28.99 -8.67 26.24
C PHE A 955 29.76 -9.56 27.23
N TYR A 956 30.51 -9.01 28.19
CA TYR A 956 31.37 -9.79 29.07
C TYR A 956 30.58 -10.88 29.84
N PRO A 957 31.05 -12.15 29.90
CA PRO A 957 32.31 -12.69 29.35
C PRO A 957 32.19 -13.27 27.91
N ARG A 958 31.08 -13.07 27.20
CA ARG A 958 30.88 -13.56 25.82
C ARG A 958 31.88 -12.90 24.85
N PRO A 959 32.36 -13.65 23.84
CA PRO A 959 33.39 -13.17 22.92
C PRO A 959 32.90 -11.99 22.08
N VAL A 960 33.81 -11.05 21.81
CA VAL A 960 33.63 -9.93 20.90
C VAL A 960 34.75 -9.98 19.87
N VAL A 961 34.42 -10.37 18.64
CA VAL A 961 35.38 -10.46 17.53
C VAL A 961 35.45 -9.11 16.83
N TYR A 962 36.47 -8.33 17.15
CA TYR A 962 36.74 -7.05 16.51
C TYR A 962 37.46 -7.24 15.19
N ARG A 963 36.86 -6.75 14.10
CA ARG A 963 37.51 -6.69 12.79
C ARG A 963 38.33 -5.41 12.74
N ALA A 964 39.64 -5.57 12.51
CA ALA A 964 40.52 -4.45 12.21
C ALA A 964 40.00 -3.66 11.00
N THR A 965 40.42 -2.41 10.88
CA THR A 965 39.83 -1.48 9.94
C THR A 965 39.95 -1.93 8.49
N ASP A 966 38.81 -2.05 7.81
CA ASP A 966 38.74 -2.48 6.41
C ASP A 966 38.30 -1.33 5.48
N PHE A 967 38.58 -0.08 5.86
CA PHE A 967 38.30 1.07 4.99
C PHE A 967 39.08 0.99 3.68
N LYS A 968 38.38 1.34 2.60
CA LYS A 968 38.93 1.57 1.27
C LYS A 968 39.60 2.94 1.22
N THR A 969 40.49 3.14 0.26
CA THR A 969 41.20 4.43 0.05
C THR A 969 40.24 5.60 -0.14
N ASN A 970 39.11 5.41 -0.83
CA ASN A 970 38.09 6.44 -1.02
C ASN A 970 37.33 6.79 0.27
N GLU A 971 37.16 5.84 1.20
CA GLU A 971 36.50 6.08 2.49
C GLU A 971 37.42 6.84 3.44
N TYR A 972 38.69 6.43 3.53
CA TYR A 972 39.71 7.17 4.29
C TYR A 972 39.91 8.59 3.77
N ARG A 973 39.82 8.80 2.44
CA ARG A 973 39.93 10.11 1.80
C ARG A 973 38.88 11.10 2.32
N ASN A 974 37.70 10.62 2.67
CA ASN A 974 36.60 11.45 3.17
C ASN A 974 36.76 11.87 4.64
N LEU A 975 37.72 11.30 5.38
CA LEU A 975 38.06 11.74 6.73
C LEU A 975 38.89 13.02 6.69
N GLN A 976 38.86 13.78 7.79
CA GLN A 976 39.65 15.01 7.90
C GLN A 976 41.15 14.71 7.67
N GLY A 977 41.72 15.33 6.63
CA GLY A 977 43.12 15.16 6.23
C GLY A 977 43.42 13.92 5.37
N GLY A 978 42.42 13.11 5.03
CA GLY A 978 42.61 11.87 4.27
C GLY A 978 43.09 12.07 2.83
N GLU A 979 42.66 13.13 2.15
CA GLU A 979 43.09 13.45 0.77
C GLU A 979 44.61 13.52 0.58
N LYS A 980 45.35 13.91 1.63
CA LYS A 980 46.81 14.00 1.59
C LYS A 980 47.49 12.62 1.55
N TYR A 981 46.86 11.61 2.15
CA TYR A 981 47.47 10.29 2.38
C TYR A 981 46.94 9.21 1.46
N GLU A 982 45.75 9.41 0.88
CA GLU A 982 45.01 8.35 0.21
C GLU A 982 44.98 8.49 -1.32
N PRO A 983 45.71 7.63 -2.08
CA PRO A 983 45.77 7.70 -3.55
C PRO A 983 44.45 7.29 -4.21
N LYS A 984 44.08 7.95 -5.33
CA LYS A 984 42.89 7.57 -6.10
C LYS A 984 43.11 6.22 -6.77
N GLU A 985 42.24 5.27 -6.49
CA GLU A 985 42.25 3.93 -7.09
C GLU A 985 41.05 3.76 -8.02
N GLU A 986 41.28 3.15 -9.18
CA GLU A 986 40.22 2.82 -10.15
C GLU A 986 39.23 1.79 -9.60
N ASN A 987 39.72 0.82 -8.81
CA ASN A 987 38.91 -0.24 -8.22
C ASN A 987 39.15 -0.35 -6.70
N PRO A 988 38.55 0.54 -5.88
CA PRO A 988 38.74 0.54 -4.44
C PRO A 988 38.34 -0.77 -3.74
N MET A 989 37.45 -1.57 -4.34
CA MET A 989 37.04 -2.88 -3.82
C MET A 989 38.20 -3.88 -3.72
N MET A 990 39.11 -3.88 -4.71
CA MET A 990 40.29 -4.76 -4.76
C MET A 990 41.58 -4.07 -4.29
N GLY A 991 41.50 -2.78 -3.97
CA GLY A 991 42.63 -1.88 -3.77
C GLY A 991 43.31 -1.97 -2.40
N TYR A 992 43.95 -0.87 -2.01
CA TYR A 992 44.82 -0.74 -0.84
C TYR A 992 44.04 -0.67 0.48
N ARG A 993 43.67 -1.85 1.00
CA ARG A 993 42.88 -2.05 2.24
C ARG A 993 43.22 -3.35 2.98
N GLY A 994 42.75 -3.43 4.24
CA GLY A 994 42.88 -4.57 5.14
C GLY A 994 44.32 -4.99 5.39
N CYS A 995 44.60 -6.30 5.42
CA CYS A 995 45.89 -6.89 5.81
C CYS A 995 47.12 -6.20 5.16
N ALA A 996 47.06 -5.97 3.85
CA ALA A 996 48.14 -5.34 3.09
C ALA A 996 48.48 -3.92 3.58
N ARG A 997 47.50 -3.17 4.09
CA ARG A 997 47.72 -1.85 4.66
C ARG A 997 48.44 -1.94 6.00
N TYR A 998 48.08 -2.89 6.85
CA TYR A 998 48.69 -3.04 8.18
C TYR A 998 50.19 -3.35 8.10
N THR A 999 50.59 -4.17 7.13
CA THR A 999 52.00 -4.50 6.91
C THR A 999 52.80 -3.36 6.27
N THR A 1000 52.13 -2.52 5.48
CA THR A 1000 52.75 -1.38 4.78
C THR A 1000 52.88 -0.16 5.70
N GLU A 1001 51.90 0.06 6.58
CA GLU A 1001 51.81 1.19 7.51
C GLU A 1001 51.67 0.72 8.96
N PRO A 1002 52.71 0.07 9.53
CA PRO A 1002 52.63 -0.56 10.85
C PRO A 1002 52.40 0.44 11.99
N ASP A 1003 52.81 1.70 11.82
CA ASP A 1003 52.63 2.78 12.77
C ASP A 1003 51.19 3.31 12.82
N VAL A 1004 50.45 3.23 11.71
CA VAL A 1004 49.00 3.52 11.69
C VAL A 1004 48.23 2.40 12.38
N PHE A 1005 48.54 1.14 12.05
CA PHE A 1005 47.90 -0.02 12.66
C PHE A 1005 48.21 -0.14 14.15
N LYS A 1006 49.39 0.34 14.59
CA LYS A 1006 49.75 0.41 16.00
C LYS A 1006 48.72 1.14 16.86
N LEU A 1007 48.04 2.18 16.36
CA LEU A 1007 47.00 2.90 17.13
C LEU A 1007 45.82 1.98 17.48
N GLU A 1008 45.42 1.12 16.54
CA GLU A 1008 44.32 0.16 16.70
C GLU A 1008 44.74 -0.98 17.66
N VAL A 1009 45.99 -1.46 17.54
CA VAL A 1009 46.57 -2.46 18.44
C VAL A 1009 46.72 -1.93 19.87
N ASP A 1010 47.19 -0.69 20.04
CA ASP A 1010 47.31 -0.05 21.35
C ASP A 1010 45.93 0.12 22.01
N ALA A 1011 44.88 0.42 21.23
CA ALA A 1011 43.51 0.49 21.73
C ALA A 1011 43.00 -0.87 22.23
N ILE A 1012 43.24 -1.95 21.45
CA ILE A 1012 42.89 -3.32 21.84
C ILE A 1012 43.66 -3.72 23.11
N ARG A 1013 44.96 -3.43 23.18
CA ARG A 1013 45.77 -3.68 24.37
C ARG A 1013 45.25 -2.93 25.57
N LYS A 1014 44.91 -1.64 25.44
CA LYS A 1014 44.32 -0.85 26.52
C LYS A 1014 43.03 -1.51 27.04
N VAL A 1015 42.15 -1.97 26.15
CA VAL A 1015 40.91 -2.66 26.55
C VAL A 1015 41.17 -3.96 27.31
N ARG A 1016 42.14 -4.76 26.85
CA ARG A 1016 42.45 -6.06 27.45
C ARG A 1016 43.31 -5.97 28.72
N GLU A 1017 44.27 -5.06 28.75
CA GLU A 1017 45.29 -4.95 29.81
C GLU A 1017 44.87 -3.96 30.90
N VAL A 1018 44.28 -2.82 30.53
CA VAL A 1018 43.88 -1.76 31.46
C VAL A 1018 42.45 -1.95 31.95
N TYR A 1019 41.48 -2.15 31.04
CA TYR A 1019 40.08 -2.38 31.42
C TYR A 1019 39.78 -3.84 31.79
N GLY A 1020 40.72 -4.76 31.57
CA GLY A 1020 40.60 -6.18 31.95
C GLY A 1020 39.62 -6.99 31.10
N LEU A 1021 39.13 -6.45 29.97
CA LEU A 1021 38.10 -7.09 29.14
C LEU A 1021 38.75 -8.11 28.18
N LYS A 1022 39.01 -9.32 28.69
CA LYS A 1022 39.68 -10.41 27.94
C LYS A 1022 38.81 -11.06 26.86
N ASN A 1023 37.53 -10.71 26.75
CA ASN A 1023 36.63 -11.22 25.72
C ASN A 1023 36.79 -10.54 24.35
N LEU A 1024 37.62 -9.50 24.23
CA LEU A 1024 37.95 -8.85 22.95
C LEU A 1024 38.97 -9.66 22.14
N TRP A 1025 38.56 -10.21 21.01
CA TRP A 1025 39.40 -10.93 20.05
C TRP A 1025 39.62 -10.09 18.79
N LEU A 1026 40.62 -10.46 17.99
CA LEU A 1026 40.98 -9.72 16.78
C LEU A 1026 40.77 -10.57 15.54
N MET A 1027 40.17 -9.96 14.51
CA MET A 1027 40.00 -10.52 13.19
C MET A 1027 40.65 -9.63 12.13
N ILE A 1028 41.46 -10.23 11.27
CA ILE A 1028 42.16 -9.53 10.18
C ILE A 1028 41.38 -9.68 8.86
N PRO A 1029 40.89 -8.59 8.25
CA PRO A 1029 40.23 -8.61 6.94
C PRO A 1029 41.22 -8.58 5.77
N MET A 1030 40.72 -8.95 4.58
CA MET A 1030 41.39 -8.90 3.28
C MET A 1030 42.80 -9.53 3.29
N VAL A 1031 42.92 -10.69 3.93
CA VAL A 1031 44.15 -11.50 3.93
C VAL A 1031 44.25 -12.23 2.60
N ARG A 1032 45.24 -11.90 1.77
CA ARG A 1032 45.39 -12.44 0.42
C ARG A 1032 46.37 -13.60 0.36
N THR A 1033 47.41 -13.58 1.19
CA THR A 1033 48.52 -14.55 1.16
C THR A 1033 48.91 -15.01 2.56
N ILE A 1034 49.64 -16.13 2.63
CA ILE A 1034 50.18 -16.67 3.89
C ILE A 1034 51.25 -15.72 4.45
N GLU A 1035 52.05 -15.11 3.58
CA GLU A 1035 53.09 -14.16 3.94
C GLU A 1035 52.51 -12.91 4.61
N GLU A 1036 51.38 -12.40 4.13
CA GLU A 1036 50.64 -11.29 4.76
C GLU A 1036 50.20 -11.66 6.18
N LEU A 1037 49.63 -12.86 6.38
CA LEU A 1037 49.23 -13.34 7.70
C LEU A 1037 50.44 -13.45 8.64
N ARG A 1038 51.55 -14.05 8.18
CA ARG A 1038 52.80 -14.15 8.95
C ARG A 1038 53.34 -12.77 9.32
N GLY A 1039 53.29 -11.83 8.38
CA GLY A 1039 53.68 -10.44 8.59
C GLY A 1039 52.88 -9.76 9.69
N VAL A 1040 51.54 -9.87 9.64
CA VAL A 1040 50.65 -9.31 10.67
C VAL A 1040 50.85 -10.00 12.02
N LYS A 1041 51.00 -11.33 12.07
CA LYS A 1041 51.30 -12.05 13.33
C LYS A 1041 52.57 -11.53 13.98
N LYS A 1042 53.65 -11.39 13.21
CA LYS A 1042 54.93 -10.83 13.70
C LYS A 1042 54.79 -9.39 14.17
N LEU A 1043 54.00 -8.57 13.47
CA LEU A 1043 53.72 -7.19 13.86
C LEU A 1043 52.95 -7.12 15.18
N LEU A 1044 51.89 -7.91 15.35
CA LEU A 1044 51.11 -7.99 16.59
C LEU A 1044 51.98 -8.42 17.79
N GLU A 1045 52.83 -9.44 17.61
CA GLU A 1045 53.78 -9.86 18.64
C GLU A 1045 54.77 -8.74 19.00
N GLY A 1046 55.32 -8.05 18.01
CA GLY A 1046 56.23 -6.92 18.21
C GLY A 1046 55.57 -5.74 18.94
N LEU A 1047 54.25 -5.57 18.79
CA LEU A 1047 53.45 -4.55 19.48
C LEU A 1047 52.90 -5.02 20.84
N GLY A 1048 53.26 -6.23 21.28
CA GLY A 1048 52.92 -6.78 22.59
C GLY A 1048 51.56 -7.49 22.66
N LEU A 1049 50.88 -7.73 21.53
CA LEU A 1049 49.62 -8.45 21.46
C LEU A 1049 49.82 -9.85 20.88
N LYS A 1050 50.11 -10.82 21.74
CA LYS A 1050 50.39 -12.21 21.35
C LYS A 1050 49.16 -13.11 21.53
N GLN A 1051 48.95 -14.00 20.56
CA GLN A 1051 47.93 -15.06 20.61
C GLN A 1051 48.15 -15.96 21.84
N SER A 1052 47.07 -16.29 22.55
CA SER A 1052 47.12 -17.01 23.82
C SER A 1052 45.81 -17.80 24.04
N LEU A 1053 45.67 -18.41 25.22
CA LEU A 1053 44.40 -19.04 25.59
C LEU A 1053 43.26 -18.01 25.74
N ASP A 1054 43.59 -16.79 26.17
CA ASP A 1054 42.63 -15.69 26.42
C ASP A 1054 42.54 -14.67 25.27
N PHE A 1055 43.45 -14.68 24.30
CA PHE A 1055 43.40 -13.83 23.11
C PHE A 1055 43.41 -14.67 21.83
N LYS A 1056 42.34 -14.54 21.05
CA LYS A 1056 42.13 -15.29 19.81
C LYS A 1056 42.36 -14.41 18.60
N LEU A 1057 43.03 -14.99 17.60
CA LEU A 1057 43.30 -14.36 16.31
C LEU A 1057 42.52 -15.08 15.21
N TRP A 1058 41.62 -14.34 14.58
CA TRP A 1058 40.80 -14.80 13.47
C TRP A 1058 41.21 -14.12 12.16
N ILE A 1059 40.83 -14.72 11.04
CA ILE A 1059 40.93 -14.08 9.72
C ILE A 1059 39.57 -14.05 9.05
N MET A 1060 39.34 -13.08 8.18
CA MET A 1060 38.17 -13.07 7.33
C MET A 1060 38.44 -13.87 6.05
N VAL A 1061 37.60 -14.86 5.78
CA VAL A 1061 37.61 -15.64 4.54
C VAL A 1061 36.70 -14.95 3.54
N GLU A 1062 37.30 -14.09 2.73
CA GLU A 1062 36.58 -13.22 1.81
C GLU A 1062 37.22 -13.08 0.43
N VAL A 1063 38.40 -13.69 0.22
CA VAL A 1063 39.07 -13.73 -1.09
C VAL A 1063 39.30 -15.19 -1.52
N PRO A 1064 39.22 -15.53 -2.82
CA PRO A 1064 39.31 -16.91 -3.27
C PRO A 1064 40.59 -17.65 -2.83
N SER A 1065 41.72 -16.95 -2.66
CA SER A 1065 42.96 -17.58 -2.16
C SER A 1065 42.81 -18.20 -0.77
N THR A 1066 42.01 -17.59 0.11
CA THR A 1066 41.71 -18.13 1.46
C THR A 1066 40.87 -19.40 1.42
N ILE A 1067 40.12 -19.64 0.33
CA ILE A 1067 39.38 -20.90 0.11
C ILE A 1067 40.34 -21.99 -0.36
N PHE A 1068 41.16 -21.70 -1.38
CA PHE A 1068 42.06 -22.69 -1.98
C PHE A 1068 43.24 -23.06 -1.09
N LEU A 1069 43.70 -22.14 -0.25
CA LEU A 1069 44.81 -22.33 0.68
C LEU A 1069 44.34 -22.47 2.14
N ALA A 1070 43.10 -22.90 2.34
CA ALA A 1070 42.49 -22.96 3.68
C ALA A 1070 43.30 -23.82 4.66
N GLU A 1071 43.93 -24.89 4.18
CA GLU A 1071 44.74 -25.81 4.99
C GLU A 1071 46.04 -25.13 5.45
N GLU A 1072 46.72 -24.42 4.55
CA GLU A 1072 47.91 -23.63 4.85
C GLU A 1072 47.59 -22.51 5.85
N PHE A 1073 46.48 -21.80 5.67
CA PHE A 1073 46.03 -20.79 6.64
C PHE A 1073 45.73 -21.39 8.02
N CYS A 1074 45.14 -22.58 8.09
CA CYS A 1074 44.93 -23.30 9.35
C CYS A 1074 46.28 -23.69 10.00
N ASN A 1075 47.25 -24.15 9.21
CA ASN A 1075 48.58 -24.55 9.67
C ASN A 1075 49.41 -23.38 10.22
N GLU A 1076 49.11 -22.14 9.84
CA GLU A 1076 49.69 -20.94 10.47
C GLU A 1076 49.17 -20.70 11.89
N GLY A 1077 48.24 -21.52 12.40
CA GLY A 1077 47.76 -21.49 13.77
C GLY A 1077 46.81 -20.32 14.06
N ILE A 1078 45.84 -20.08 13.17
CA ILE A 1078 44.69 -19.20 13.46
C ILE A 1078 43.70 -19.90 14.40
N ASP A 1079 43.02 -19.16 15.27
CA ASP A 1079 42.01 -19.75 16.17
C ASP A 1079 40.65 -19.91 15.49
N GLY A 1080 40.34 -19.06 14.49
CA GLY A 1080 39.05 -19.05 13.83
C GLY A 1080 39.03 -18.29 12.51
N ILE A 1081 37.94 -18.50 11.77
CA ILE A 1081 37.63 -17.77 10.55
C ILE A 1081 36.24 -17.15 10.63
N SER A 1082 36.06 -16.01 9.96
CA SER A 1082 34.72 -15.51 9.63
C SER A 1082 34.59 -15.35 8.13
N ILE A 1083 33.58 -15.98 7.54
CA ILE A 1083 33.33 -15.91 6.11
C ILE A 1083 32.65 -14.58 5.81
N GLY A 1084 33.31 -13.74 5.03
CA GLY A 1084 32.75 -12.50 4.47
C GLY A 1084 32.01 -12.84 3.17
N SER A 1085 30.77 -13.34 3.28
CA SER A 1085 30.04 -13.90 2.15
C SER A 1085 29.81 -12.91 1.01
N ASN A 1086 29.71 -11.62 1.33
CA ASN A 1086 29.60 -10.54 0.36
C ASN A 1086 30.82 -10.48 -0.57
N ASP A 1087 31.99 -10.18 -0.02
CA ASP A 1087 33.23 -10.02 -0.79
C ASP A 1087 33.67 -11.35 -1.42
N LEU A 1088 33.47 -12.47 -0.72
CA LEU A 1088 33.72 -13.79 -1.29
C LEU A 1088 32.88 -14.03 -2.55
N THR A 1089 31.59 -13.67 -2.54
CA THR A 1089 30.71 -13.79 -3.70
C THR A 1089 31.15 -12.84 -4.82
N GLN A 1090 31.50 -11.58 -4.49
CA GLN A 1090 31.98 -10.61 -5.47
C GLN A 1090 33.21 -11.12 -6.23
N PHE A 1091 34.20 -11.66 -5.52
CA PHE A 1091 35.43 -12.15 -6.16
C PHE A 1091 35.29 -13.53 -6.79
N THR A 1092 34.43 -14.40 -6.25
CA THR A 1092 34.17 -15.71 -6.86
C THR A 1092 33.41 -15.59 -8.18
N LEU A 1093 32.45 -14.66 -8.26
CA LEU A 1093 31.63 -14.44 -9.46
C LEU A 1093 32.14 -13.31 -10.36
N ALA A 1094 33.20 -12.62 -9.95
CA ALA A 1094 33.71 -11.40 -10.60
C ALA A 1094 32.59 -10.37 -10.85
N CYS A 1095 31.81 -10.09 -9.80
CA CYS A 1095 30.60 -9.27 -9.88
C CYS A 1095 30.62 -8.19 -8.80
N ASP A 1096 30.70 -6.92 -9.20
CA ASP A 1096 30.51 -5.78 -8.29
C ASP A 1096 29.01 -5.58 -8.04
N ARG A 1097 28.61 -5.69 -6.77
CA ARG A 1097 27.20 -5.53 -6.38
C ARG A 1097 26.73 -4.07 -6.43
N ASP A 1098 27.64 -3.11 -6.36
CA ASP A 1098 27.33 -1.68 -6.43
C ASP A 1098 27.19 -1.23 -7.91
N ASN A 1099 27.54 -2.11 -8.85
CA ASN A 1099 27.31 -1.90 -10.27
C ASN A 1099 25.87 -2.31 -10.65
N SER A 1100 25.04 -1.32 -10.98
CA SER A 1100 23.61 -1.52 -11.32
C SER A 1100 23.34 -2.52 -12.45
N THR A 1101 24.30 -2.74 -13.36
CA THR A 1101 24.15 -3.70 -14.46
C THR A 1101 24.41 -5.14 -14.02
N LEU A 1102 25.33 -5.33 -13.08
CA LEU A 1102 25.76 -6.66 -12.61
C LEU A 1102 25.11 -7.07 -11.29
N ALA A 1103 24.50 -6.15 -10.55
CA ALA A 1103 23.83 -6.41 -9.27
C ALA A 1103 22.81 -7.57 -9.35
N SER A 1104 22.11 -7.72 -10.47
CA SER A 1104 21.17 -8.84 -10.70
C SER A 1104 21.83 -10.23 -10.81
N LYS A 1105 23.16 -10.30 -11.03
CA LYS A 1105 23.96 -11.53 -11.11
C LYS A 1105 24.65 -11.88 -9.79
N PHE A 1106 24.60 -10.99 -8.80
CA PHE A 1106 25.14 -11.24 -7.46
C PHE A 1106 24.17 -12.14 -6.69
N ASP A 1107 24.57 -13.39 -6.41
CA ASP A 1107 23.80 -14.30 -5.55
C ASP A 1107 24.76 -15.12 -4.68
N GLU A 1108 24.67 -14.93 -3.36
CA GLU A 1108 25.49 -15.63 -2.37
C GLU A 1108 25.15 -17.13 -2.29
N ARG A 1109 24.00 -17.55 -2.84
CA ARG A 1109 23.54 -18.95 -2.95
C ARG A 1109 24.03 -19.63 -4.23
N ASN A 1110 24.86 -18.95 -5.03
CA ASN A 1110 25.43 -19.56 -6.22
C ASN A 1110 26.20 -20.83 -5.87
N GLU A 1111 26.09 -21.86 -6.71
CA GLU A 1111 26.75 -23.15 -6.50
C GLU A 1111 28.28 -23.03 -6.34
N ALA A 1112 28.93 -22.08 -7.02
CA ALA A 1112 30.36 -21.82 -6.83
C ALA A 1112 30.67 -21.36 -5.40
N VAL A 1113 29.83 -20.49 -4.84
CA VAL A 1113 29.95 -19.99 -3.47
C VAL A 1113 29.65 -21.12 -2.48
N TYR A 1114 28.57 -21.88 -2.65
CA TYR A 1114 28.28 -23.03 -1.78
C TYR A 1114 29.42 -24.06 -1.74
N LYS A 1115 30.05 -24.35 -2.89
CA LYS A 1115 31.22 -25.24 -2.95
C LYS A 1115 32.41 -24.66 -2.19
N ALA A 1116 32.67 -23.37 -2.31
CA ALA A 1116 33.70 -22.68 -1.54
C ALA A 1116 33.43 -22.75 -0.02
N LEU A 1117 32.21 -22.45 0.41
CA LEU A 1117 31.78 -22.53 1.82
C LEU A 1117 31.95 -23.94 2.38
N LYS A 1118 31.43 -24.94 1.66
CA LYS A 1118 31.52 -26.34 2.08
C LYS A 1118 32.97 -26.80 2.20
N HIS A 1119 33.83 -26.38 1.27
CA HIS A 1119 35.25 -26.71 1.30
C HIS A 1119 35.95 -26.10 2.51
N VAL A 1120 35.86 -24.77 2.69
CA VAL A 1120 36.57 -24.07 3.76
C VAL A 1120 36.09 -24.49 5.14
N ILE A 1121 34.78 -24.63 5.34
CA ILE A 1121 34.21 -25.10 6.62
C ILE A 1121 34.72 -26.52 6.92
N GLY A 1122 34.73 -27.40 5.92
CA GLY A 1122 35.23 -28.76 6.06
C GLY A 1122 36.73 -28.83 6.41
N VAL A 1123 37.57 -27.97 5.82
CA VAL A 1123 39.01 -27.92 6.11
C VAL A 1123 39.27 -27.38 7.52
N CYS A 1124 38.61 -26.29 7.91
CA CYS A 1124 38.76 -25.70 9.25
C CYS A 1124 38.30 -26.66 10.36
N ASN A 1125 37.15 -27.34 10.16
CA ASN A 1125 36.66 -28.33 11.11
C ASN A 1125 37.65 -29.49 11.32
N LYS A 1126 38.35 -29.95 10.27
CA LYS A 1126 39.41 -30.97 10.39
C LYS A 1126 40.61 -30.52 11.23
N HIS A 1127 40.93 -29.23 11.18
CA HIS A 1127 42.04 -28.62 11.91
C HIS A 1127 41.64 -28.08 13.30
N GLY A 1128 40.38 -28.21 13.70
CA GLY A 1128 39.87 -27.68 14.96
C GLY A 1128 39.79 -26.14 15.00
N VAL A 1129 39.79 -25.49 13.84
CA VAL A 1129 39.66 -24.02 13.70
C VAL A 1129 38.18 -23.65 13.67
N THR A 1130 37.75 -22.70 14.51
CA THR A 1130 36.32 -22.33 14.57
C THR A 1130 35.88 -21.59 13.33
N THR A 1131 34.67 -21.87 12.86
CA THR A 1131 34.10 -21.30 11.63
C THR A 1131 32.89 -20.44 11.94
N SER A 1132 32.91 -19.21 11.44
CA SER A 1132 31.79 -18.28 11.50
C SER A 1132 31.46 -17.75 10.12
N ILE A 1133 30.27 -17.19 9.94
CA ILE A 1133 29.90 -16.42 8.76
C ILE A 1133 29.26 -15.10 9.18
N CYS A 1134 29.60 -14.03 8.46
CA CYS A 1134 29.01 -12.72 8.65
C CYS A 1134 28.45 -12.21 7.31
N GLY A 1135 27.21 -11.70 7.35
CA GLY A 1135 26.46 -11.31 6.16
C GLY A 1135 24.97 -11.40 6.43
N GLN A 1136 24.14 -10.88 5.53
CA GLN A 1136 22.69 -10.93 5.69
C GLN A 1136 22.09 -12.24 5.13
N ALA A 1137 22.79 -12.95 4.24
CA ALA A 1137 22.30 -14.19 3.64
C ALA A 1137 21.77 -15.24 4.65
N PRO A 1138 22.46 -15.55 5.77
CA PRO A 1138 21.94 -16.52 6.73
C PRO A 1138 20.62 -16.08 7.39
N SER A 1139 20.41 -14.78 7.58
CA SER A 1139 19.17 -14.22 8.15
C SER A 1139 18.05 -14.04 7.12
N VAL A 1140 18.39 -13.85 5.84
CA VAL A 1140 17.41 -13.59 4.76
C VAL A 1140 16.94 -14.89 4.10
N TYR A 1141 17.81 -15.91 4.02
CA TYR A 1141 17.54 -17.17 3.34
C TYR A 1141 17.63 -18.34 4.34
N PRO A 1142 16.50 -18.85 4.86
CA PRO A 1142 16.50 -19.98 5.79
C PRO A 1142 17.22 -21.22 5.25
N GLU A 1143 17.13 -21.48 3.94
CA GLU A 1143 17.82 -22.58 3.27
C GLU A 1143 19.36 -22.43 3.31
N TYR A 1144 19.85 -21.19 3.32
CA TYR A 1144 21.29 -20.90 3.44
C TYR A 1144 21.79 -21.23 4.84
N SER A 1145 21.05 -20.84 5.88
CA SER A 1145 21.31 -21.24 7.27
C SER A 1145 21.27 -22.77 7.44
N GLU A 1146 20.29 -23.46 6.84
CA GLU A 1146 20.21 -24.92 6.87
C GLU A 1146 21.44 -25.57 6.20
N LYS A 1147 21.89 -25.05 5.06
CA LYS A 1147 23.11 -25.50 4.38
C LYS A 1147 24.38 -25.29 5.21
N LEU A 1148 24.51 -24.14 5.87
CA LEU A 1148 25.65 -23.86 6.73
C LEU A 1148 25.73 -24.82 7.93
N VAL A 1149 24.58 -25.11 8.55
CA VAL A 1149 24.47 -26.13 9.61
C VAL A 1149 24.80 -27.52 9.05
N GLU A 1150 24.33 -27.87 7.85
CA GLU A 1150 24.67 -29.12 7.17
C GLU A 1150 26.19 -29.24 6.89
N PHE A 1151 26.84 -28.14 6.53
CA PHE A 1151 28.29 -28.09 6.32
C PHE A 1151 29.10 -28.13 7.63
N GLY A 1152 28.43 -27.93 8.78
CA GLY A 1152 29.03 -28.01 10.11
C GLY A 1152 29.66 -26.69 10.56
N ILE A 1153 29.07 -25.55 10.21
CA ILE A 1153 29.55 -24.25 10.72
C ILE A 1153 29.43 -24.17 12.25
N ASN A 1154 30.35 -23.47 12.93
CA ASN A 1154 30.30 -23.34 14.40
C ASN A 1154 29.46 -22.14 14.88
N SER A 1155 29.42 -21.06 14.11
CA SER A 1155 28.62 -19.88 14.43
C SER A 1155 28.08 -19.12 13.23
N ILE A 1156 26.96 -18.42 13.42
CA ILE A 1156 26.35 -17.55 12.41
C ILE A 1156 26.15 -16.16 13.03
N SER A 1157 26.66 -15.11 12.37
CA SER A 1157 26.61 -13.74 12.85
C SER A 1157 25.61 -12.88 12.06
N VAL A 1158 24.54 -12.42 12.71
CA VAL A 1158 23.40 -11.71 12.08
C VAL A 1158 23.15 -10.34 12.70
N ASN A 1159 22.28 -9.53 12.11
CA ASN A 1159 21.86 -8.26 12.72
C ASN A 1159 21.03 -8.51 14.00
N PRO A 1160 21.04 -7.59 14.99
CA PRO A 1160 20.37 -7.77 16.28
C PRO A 1160 18.89 -8.14 16.22
N ASP A 1161 18.17 -7.64 15.22
CA ASP A 1161 16.75 -7.89 14.98
C ASP A 1161 16.46 -9.32 14.48
N MET A 1162 17.47 -10.00 13.92
CA MET A 1162 17.32 -11.34 13.31
C MET A 1162 17.80 -12.48 14.21
N VAL A 1163 18.27 -12.20 15.43
CA VAL A 1163 18.82 -13.20 16.36
C VAL A 1163 17.83 -14.32 16.66
N ASP A 1164 16.61 -13.97 17.08
CA ASP A 1164 15.62 -14.96 17.51
C ASP A 1164 15.12 -15.83 16.35
N VAL A 1165 14.98 -15.23 15.16
CA VAL A 1165 14.58 -15.93 13.93
C VAL A 1165 15.69 -16.90 13.50
N THR A 1166 16.93 -16.42 13.43
CA THR A 1166 18.09 -17.23 13.02
C THR A 1166 18.32 -18.39 13.99
N ARG A 1167 18.20 -18.15 15.30
CA ARG A 1167 18.34 -19.20 16.32
C ARG A 1167 17.30 -20.31 16.14
N LYS A 1168 16.05 -19.98 15.81
CA LYS A 1168 15.00 -20.97 15.51
C LYS A 1168 15.29 -21.75 14.22
N ASN A 1169 15.74 -21.06 13.18
CA ASN A 1169 16.08 -21.69 11.91
C ASN A 1169 17.23 -22.69 12.07
N VAL A 1170 18.27 -22.30 12.81
CA VAL A 1170 19.38 -23.17 13.19
C VAL A 1170 18.91 -24.35 14.03
N ALA A 1171 18.10 -24.13 15.07
CA ALA A 1171 17.56 -25.22 15.89
C ALA A 1171 16.74 -26.23 15.06
N SER A 1172 15.96 -25.72 14.10
CA SER A 1172 15.20 -26.54 13.16
C SER A 1172 16.12 -27.36 12.25
N ALA A 1173 17.15 -26.73 11.67
CA ALA A 1173 18.14 -27.39 10.82
C ALA A 1173 18.91 -28.48 11.58
N GLU A 1174 19.35 -28.21 12.80
CA GLU A 1174 20.02 -29.18 13.66
C GLU A 1174 19.09 -30.36 14.00
N LYS A 1175 17.84 -30.08 14.35
CA LYS A 1175 16.84 -31.13 14.61
C LYS A 1175 16.59 -32.01 13.39
N LYS A 1176 16.47 -31.41 12.19
CA LYS A 1176 16.35 -32.17 10.93
C LYS A 1176 17.57 -33.05 10.68
N LEU A 1177 18.78 -32.52 10.89
CA LEU A 1177 20.03 -33.26 10.74
C LEU A 1177 20.10 -34.45 11.70
N MET A 1178 19.73 -34.25 12.97
CA MET A 1178 19.67 -35.31 13.97
C MET A 1178 18.65 -36.40 13.59
N LEU A 1179 17.43 -36.00 13.20
CA LEU A 1179 16.38 -36.94 12.78
C LEU A 1179 16.78 -37.72 11.52
N ARG A 1180 17.48 -37.09 10.58
CA ARG A 1180 18.01 -37.75 9.38
C ARG A 1180 19.06 -38.79 9.75
N ARG A 1181 20.05 -38.44 10.58
CA ARG A 1181 21.06 -39.40 11.08
C ARG A 1181 20.44 -40.55 11.87
N LEU A 1182 19.35 -40.31 12.60
CA LEU A 1182 18.64 -41.35 13.34
C LEU A 1182 17.83 -42.31 12.44
N ARG A 1183 17.50 -41.89 11.21
CA ARG A 1183 16.76 -42.69 10.23
C ARG A 1183 17.66 -43.41 9.22
N GLU A 1184 18.93 -43.03 9.12
CA GLU A 1184 19.89 -43.76 8.29
C GLU A 1184 20.15 -45.16 8.89
N PRO A 1185 20.10 -46.24 8.09
CA PRO A 1185 20.30 -47.58 8.59
C PRO A 1185 21.69 -47.68 9.22
N ILE A 1186 21.75 -48.25 10.43
CA ILE A 1186 22.99 -48.54 11.14
C ILE A 1186 23.84 -49.41 10.22
N ASP A 1187 24.95 -48.86 9.73
CA ASP A 1187 25.97 -49.65 9.06
C ASP A 1187 26.51 -50.67 10.07
N LYS A 1188 26.24 -51.96 9.80
CA LYS A 1188 26.53 -53.06 10.72
C LYS A 1188 28.03 -53.30 10.90
N ASP A 1189 28.87 -52.73 10.04
CA ASP A 1189 30.30 -53.07 9.99
C ASP A 1189 31.22 -52.09 10.73
N THR A 1190 30.77 -50.89 11.14
CA THR A 1190 31.68 -49.89 11.74
C THR A 1190 31.40 -49.50 13.18
N GLY A 1191 30.23 -49.87 13.75
CA GLY A 1191 29.96 -49.79 15.19
C GLY A 1191 30.04 -48.41 15.87
N PHE A 1192 30.34 -47.33 15.13
CA PHE A 1192 30.49 -45.97 15.66
C PHE A 1192 29.65 -44.96 14.88
N LYS A 1193 28.94 -44.11 15.63
CA LYS A 1193 28.28 -42.90 15.12
C LYS A 1193 29.29 -41.75 15.10
N PHE A 1194 29.46 -41.07 13.96
CA PHE A 1194 30.04 -39.72 13.90
C PHE A 1194 28.98 -38.66 14.17
#